data_AF-A0A077EGR5-F1
#
_entry.id   AF-A0A077EGR5-F1
#
_cell.length_a   1.000
_cell.length_b   1.000
_cell.length_c   1.000
_cell.angle_alpha   90.00
_cell.angle_beta   90.00
_cell.angle_gamma   90.00
#
_symmetry.space_group_name_H-M   'P 1'
#
loop_
_entity.id
_entity.type
_entity.pdbx_description
1 polymer ?
#
loop_
_entity_poly.entity_id
_entity_poly.type
_entity_poly.pdbx_seq_one_letter_code
_entity_poly.pdbx_strand_id
1 'polypeptide(L)'
;MGKLTIIGNDKPVIGKQEMYSVSSVNDWLNPLKSIKNPLQVPKTHWEVMVQTKTGWRKGGSDKEGQIVPYIFGQKSLLHKGIKIAVRQGEDYGELIIHPQRAKEPKITRVELLDVNYNPIPKGKKLSYKDTIIARAYCVEMFGMNISFTLWEDDALGGGHNPTINALNKINLVPVLGRVNEKGMAEAVFRLPFYTMAVLIANARTASGDKSEGATHEYYVTADVVSKHIQKASPNVNVINPTHVPEPPRKRELPKGHTPPSEKPKTTPAPEKPKPKPDSPKFPVTTGGKKSDDPQGKILNAEFVDNNGNKLHSSKVGTTVRIKIVAKEMKNKKVTVKIWEEDNFKWTHDKIFEKDYILIGDNNYINNVQLTKKMFDKANDGGSDSSRQDYFIEVIHNNTSVNSGVMPVSIDATPTEVPSSNNPTSVKKVNLDKKADNCTCFCDRAITPKELKEMVIAMRKATFDEAGENFYKWNKDNLFTGGHEQFDDKSYEKFAEVLNKTFENYEITSCIRKIHFLGQCYHETGAFMKSVEGKRNQEYSYDPYRGRGFIHLTLQGNYQKFKDDSGYDVVKNPKLVSTNIEIAAMSSGWYWKYNDKGNINPFADRDSIFDTSRMVNKPNATKSSSINGYNQRVNAVNALKTVFQYPQNCCNLNKKEKPKENKLCPSGLEDCICSIAFDVKNGFIEHARVMKNHVTVIEHGNFKDSKASIQKIVLHRTAGGTTQACINAFKGGRKNKKGGIDYYGTHFVVGKDGAITQTANLSKITWHCAGWNSKSVGIEVVGFALDKNGKPTLGTPGQNPVVGWENLTEEQAKSVACLVMALLSYYSLDKSKIDCHEHLAAKEAGEGQIVYNAIKDYLK
;
A
#
# COMPACT_ATOMS: atom_id res chain seq x y z
N MET A 1 7.01 -2.94 58.18
CA MET A 1 8.14 -3.65 57.52
C MET A 1 8.35 -5.05 58.08
N GLY A 2 7.50 -6.00 57.71
CA GLY A 2 7.84 -7.41 57.66
C GLY A 2 8.78 -7.71 56.49
N LYS A 3 9.53 -8.81 56.58
CA LYS A 3 10.43 -9.30 55.52
C LYS A 3 9.66 -10.25 54.60
N LEU A 4 9.51 -9.87 53.33
CA LEU A 4 8.93 -10.73 52.30
C LEU A 4 10.00 -11.66 51.74
N THR A 5 9.66 -12.94 51.60
CA THR A 5 10.53 -13.94 50.96
C THR A 5 10.10 -14.10 49.51
N ILE A 6 10.98 -13.76 48.57
CA ILE A 6 10.80 -14.08 47.15
C ILE A 6 11.20 -15.54 46.94
N ILE A 7 10.28 -16.35 46.44
CA ILE A 7 10.52 -17.74 46.01
C ILE A 7 10.67 -17.73 44.48
N GLY A 8 11.77 -18.30 43.98
CA GLY A 8 12.05 -18.42 42.55
C GLY A 8 13.52 -18.72 42.25
N ASN A 9 13.87 -18.85 40.97
CA ASN A 9 15.22 -19.24 40.54
C ASN A 9 16.22 -18.07 40.66
N ASP A 10 17.30 -18.22 41.45
CA ASP A 10 18.38 -17.23 41.57
C ASP A 10 19.35 -17.24 40.38
N LYS A 11 19.39 -18.35 39.63
CA LYS A 11 20.26 -18.59 38.46
C LYS A 11 19.43 -18.91 37.21
N PRO A 12 18.57 -17.98 36.75
CA PRO A 12 17.69 -18.20 35.60
C PRO A 12 18.49 -18.29 34.29
N VAL A 13 18.14 -19.26 33.45
CA VAL A 13 18.73 -19.38 32.11
C VAL A 13 18.15 -18.32 31.17
N ILE A 14 18.99 -17.56 30.47
CA ILE A 14 18.51 -16.51 29.56
C ILE A 14 17.63 -17.08 28.44
N GLY A 15 16.56 -16.36 28.09
CA GLY A 15 15.57 -16.76 27.10
C GLY A 15 14.54 -17.79 27.59
N LYS A 16 14.67 -18.31 28.82
CA LYS A 16 13.64 -19.09 29.51
C LYS A 16 12.73 -18.15 30.32
N GLN A 17 11.46 -18.54 30.46
CA GLN A 17 10.54 -17.92 31.44
C GLN A 17 10.67 -18.65 32.78
N GLU A 18 10.82 -17.89 33.85
CA GLU A 18 10.83 -18.37 35.23
C GLU A 18 9.73 -17.66 36.02
N MET A 19 9.12 -18.36 36.97
CA MET A 19 8.07 -17.83 37.84
C MET A 19 8.65 -17.44 39.20
N TYR A 20 8.20 -16.31 39.74
CA TYR A 20 8.57 -15.83 41.07
C TYR A 20 7.31 -15.54 41.88
N SER A 21 7.30 -15.87 43.17
CA SER A 21 6.18 -15.59 44.08
C SER A 21 6.65 -15.00 45.41
N VAL A 22 5.73 -14.37 46.13
CA VAL A 22 5.97 -13.93 47.52
C VAL A 22 5.43 -14.96 48.49
N SER A 23 6.17 -15.20 49.58
CA SER A 23 5.67 -15.80 50.81
C SER A 23 5.98 -14.89 52.00
N SER A 24 5.04 -14.79 52.95
CA SER A 24 5.29 -14.13 54.23
C SER A 24 5.76 -15.17 55.25
N VAL A 25 6.80 -14.83 56.02
CA VAL A 25 7.38 -15.72 57.04
C VAL A 25 6.37 -16.06 58.15
N ASN A 26 5.29 -15.28 58.26
CA ASN A 26 4.29 -15.37 59.32
C ASN A 26 3.10 -16.30 59.02
N ASP A 27 3.05 -16.95 57.86
CA ASP A 27 1.92 -17.79 57.45
C ASP A 27 2.16 -19.29 57.65
N TRP A 28 3.42 -19.75 57.68
CA TRP A 28 3.75 -21.17 57.92
C TRP A 28 3.63 -21.60 59.39
N LEU A 29 3.64 -20.63 60.33
CA LEU A 29 3.69 -20.88 61.77
C LEU A 29 2.36 -20.68 62.51
N ASN A 30 1.26 -20.30 61.84
CA ASN A 30 -0.02 -20.08 62.53
C ASN A 30 -1.26 -20.30 61.62
N PRO A 31 -1.82 -21.52 61.57
CA PRO A 31 -2.92 -21.88 60.67
C PRO A 31 -4.30 -21.31 61.05
N LEU A 32 -4.40 -20.48 62.10
CA LEU A 32 -5.67 -19.94 62.62
C LEU A 32 -5.80 -18.41 62.44
N LYS A 33 -5.03 -17.79 61.53
CA LYS A 33 -5.22 -16.38 61.19
C LYS A 33 -6.54 -16.16 60.43
N SER A 34 -7.39 -15.32 61.02
CA SER A 34 -8.61 -14.81 60.38
C SER A 34 -8.30 -14.22 58.99
N ILE A 35 -9.15 -14.54 58.02
CA ILE A 35 -9.06 -14.06 56.65
C ILE A 35 -9.30 -12.55 56.66
N LYS A 36 -8.23 -11.75 56.57
CA LYS A 36 -8.36 -10.30 56.34
C LYS A 36 -9.17 -10.07 55.07
N ASN A 37 -10.13 -9.15 55.13
CA ASN A 37 -11.00 -8.80 54.02
C ASN A 37 -10.14 -8.54 52.76
N PRO A 38 -10.39 -9.21 51.61
CA PRO A 38 -9.56 -9.07 50.41
C PRO A 38 -9.38 -7.63 49.91
N LEU A 39 -10.31 -6.73 50.24
CA LEU A 39 -10.24 -5.29 49.95
C LEU A 39 -9.21 -4.51 50.79
N GLN A 40 -8.61 -5.13 51.82
CA GLN A 40 -7.66 -4.49 52.75
C GLN A 40 -6.22 -5.01 52.60
N VAL A 41 -5.95 -5.95 51.68
CA VAL A 41 -4.59 -6.42 51.42
C VAL A 41 -3.93 -5.50 50.40
N PRO A 42 -2.84 -4.78 50.73
CA PRO A 42 -2.17 -3.94 49.76
C PRO A 42 -1.59 -4.77 48.62
N LYS A 43 -1.62 -4.23 47.40
CA LYS A 43 -1.10 -4.88 46.20
C LYS A 43 0.40 -5.19 46.33
N THR A 44 0.79 -6.37 45.86
CA THR A 44 2.19 -6.77 45.72
C THR A 44 2.74 -6.19 44.42
N HIS A 45 3.70 -5.26 44.52
CA HIS A 45 4.38 -4.62 43.39
C HIS A 45 5.82 -5.10 43.28
N TRP A 46 6.26 -5.41 42.07
CA TRP A 46 7.58 -5.97 41.77
C TRP A 46 8.39 -5.05 40.84
N GLU A 47 9.66 -4.83 41.18
CA GLU A 47 10.60 -4.02 40.41
C GLU A 47 11.90 -4.80 40.09
N VAL A 48 12.46 -4.64 38.89
CA VAL A 48 13.74 -5.26 38.51
C VAL A 48 14.83 -4.19 38.43
N MET A 49 15.85 -4.34 39.28
CA MET A 49 16.95 -3.41 39.44
C MET A 49 18.25 -4.01 38.88
N VAL A 50 19.08 -3.15 38.28
CA VAL A 50 20.39 -3.50 37.70
C VAL A 50 21.48 -2.63 38.30
N GLN A 51 22.63 -3.24 38.61
CA GLN A 51 23.75 -2.57 39.26
C GLN A 51 24.54 -1.70 38.27
N THR A 52 24.95 -0.51 38.72
CA THR A 52 25.75 0.45 37.96
C THR A 52 26.97 0.90 38.76
N LYS A 53 27.83 1.76 38.19
CA LYS A 53 28.98 2.35 38.91
C LYS A 53 28.58 3.22 40.12
N THR A 54 27.33 3.71 40.18
CA THR A 54 26.84 4.66 41.19
C THR A 54 25.66 4.11 42.00
N GLY A 55 25.50 2.79 42.06
CA GLY A 55 24.40 2.13 42.77
C GLY A 55 23.41 1.39 41.86
N TRP A 56 22.22 1.09 42.39
CA TRP A 56 21.17 0.35 41.67
C TRP A 56 20.23 1.29 40.91
N ARG A 57 19.80 0.90 39.71
CA ARG A 57 18.74 1.58 38.94
C ARG A 57 17.72 0.60 38.38
N LYS A 58 16.53 1.08 38.05
CA LYS A 58 15.49 0.31 37.35
C LYS A 58 15.98 -0.18 35.98
N GLY A 59 15.73 -1.45 35.66
CA GLY A 59 16.24 -2.13 34.45
C GLY A 59 15.25 -3.04 33.73
N GLY A 60 14.05 -3.21 34.28
CA GLY A 60 12.92 -3.96 33.69
C GLY A 60 11.57 -3.31 34.01
N SER A 61 10.50 -3.89 33.45
CA SER A 61 9.12 -3.45 33.68
C SER A 61 8.60 -3.89 35.05
N ASP A 62 7.73 -3.07 35.64
CA ASP A 62 7.03 -3.41 36.88
C ASP A 62 5.99 -4.51 36.66
N LYS A 63 5.64 -5.22 37.73
CA LYS A 63 4.56 -6.22 37.74
C LYS A 63 3.74 -6.15 39.03
N GLU A 64 2.50 -6.60 38.96
CA GLU A 64 1.59 -6.71 40.10
C GLU A 64 1.13 -8.16 40.30
N GLY A 65 0.79 -8.51 41.54
CA GLY A 65 0.21 -9.80 41.93
C GLY A 65 1.16 -10.69 42.75
N GLN A 66 0.64 -11.76 43.36
CA GLN A 66 1.43 -12.63 44.25
C GLN A 66 2.39 -13.57 43.51
N ILE A 67 2.18 -13.79 42.21
CA ILE A 67 3.02 -14.63 41.36
C ILE A 67 3.24 -13.89 40.03
N VAL A 68 4.50 -13.75 39.59
CA VAL A 68 4.87 -13.01 38.37
C VAL A 68 5.89 -13.78 37.50
N PRO A 69 5.73 -13.79 36.16
CA PRO A 69 6.72 -14.36 35.25
C PRO A 69 7.81 -13.35 34.91
N TYR A 70 9.08 -13.76 34.88
CA TYR A 70 10.20 -12.98 34.32
C TYR A 70 10.96 -13.78 33.25
N ILE A 71 11.53 -13.05 32.28
CA ILE A 71 12.41 -13.58 31.22
C ILE A 71 13.64 -12.68 31.17
N PHE A 72 14.82 -13.25 31.36
CA PHE A 72 16.10 -12.55 31.26
C PHE A 72 16.67 -12.73 29.84
N GLY A 73 17.10 -11.64 29.20
CA GLY A 73 17.63 -11.66 27.81
C GLY A 73 19.15 -11.58 27.76
N GLN A 74 19.75 -11.62 26.57
CA GLN A 74 21.22 -11.55 26.42
C GLN A 74 21.85 -10.35 27.16
N LYS A 75 21.20 -9.18 27.12
CA LYS A 75 21.62 -7.97 27.85
C LYS A 75 21.84 -8.18 29.35
N SER A 76 21.19 -9.17 29.96
CA SER A 76 21.28 -9.46 31.40
C SER A 76 22.64 -10.02 31.80
N LEU A 77 23.38 -10.67 30.89
CA LEU A 77 24.76 -11.10 31.10
C LEU A 77 25.76 -9.92 31.13
N LEU A 78 25.35 -8.73 30.68
CA LEU A 78 26.18 -7.52 30.63
C LEU A 78 26.05 -6.65 31.90
N HIS A 79 25.32 -7.11 32.92
CA HIS A 79 25.09 -6.39 34.16
C HIS A 79 25.91 -7.01 35.30
N LYS A 80 26.64 -6.17 36.05
CA LYS A 80 27.47 -6.62 37.19
C LYS A 80 26.67 -7.31 38.30
N GLY A 81 25.40 -6.94 38.42
CA GLY A 81 24.44 -7.56 39.31
C GLY A 81 23.02 -7.18 38.88
N ILE A 82 22.07 -8.07 39.14
CA ILE A 82 20.64 -7.86 38.96
C ILE A 82 19.96 -8.24 40.27
N LYS A 83 18.92 -7.52 40.68
CA LYS A 83 18.02 -7.99 41.74
C LYS A 83 16.56 -7.76 41.37
N ILE A 84 15.71 -8.68 41.77
CA ILE A 84 14.27 -8.46 41.87
C ILE A 84 14.02 -7.90 43.26
N ALA A 85 13.21 -6.85 43.36
CA ALA A 85 12.69 -6.36 44.63
C ALA A 85 11.15 -6.37 44.59
N VAL A 86 10.53 -6.55 45.75
CA VAL A 86 9.08 -6.64 45.90
C VAL A 86 8.62 -5.84 47.11
N ARG A 87 7.46 -5.21 46.98
CA ARG A 87 6.81 -4.39 48.02
C ARG A 87 5.36 -4.79 48.18
N GLN A 88 4.89 -4.92 49.41
CA GLN A 88 3.47 -5.16 49.70
C GLN A 88 3.06 -4.31 50.92
N GLY A 89 2.52 -3.12 50.67
CA GLY A 89 2.35 -2.11 51.71
C GLY A 89 3.72 -1.63 52.22
N GLU A 90 3.96 -1.77 53.52
CA GLU A 90 5.29 -1.51 54.11
C GLU A 90 6.28 -2.67 53.93
N ASP A 91 5.83 -3.87 53.57
CA ASP A 91 6.67 -5.06 53.65
C ASP A 91 7.54 -5.19 52.40
N TYR A 92 8.82 -5.56 52.58
CA TYR A 92 9.84 -5.53 51.53
C TYR A 92 10.58 -6.87 51.42
N GLY A 93 10.92 -7.26 50.20
CA GLY A 93 11.79 -8.40 49.92
C GLY A 93 12.68 -8.14 48.70
N GLU A 94 13.83 -8.81 48.64
CA GLU A 94 14.71 -8.78 47.48
C GLU A 94 15.41 -10.12 47.25
N LEU A 95 15.73 -10.38 45.97
CA LEU A 95 16.44 -11.57 45.51
C LEU A 95 17.47 -11.16 44.45
N ILE A 96 18.74 -11.45 44.70
CA ILE A 96 19.83 -11.23 43.74
C ILE A 96 19.78 -12.33 42.68
N ILE A 97 19.90 -11.93 41.41
CA ILE A 97 19.77 -12.79 40.24
C ILE A 97 21.10 -12.85 39.48
N HIS A 98 21.54 -14.07 39.16
CA HIS A 98 22.77 -14.39 38.43
C HIS A 98 22.45 -15.17 37.15
N PRO A 99 22.04 -14.50 36.06
CA PRO A 99 21.55 -15.17 34.85
C PRO A 99 22.62 -16.07 34.21
N GLN A 100 22.22 -17.26 33.80
CA GLN A 100 23.08 -18.25 33.16
C GLN A 100 22.91 -18.22 31.64
N ARG A 101 23.98 -18.52 30.89
CA ARG A 101 23.95 -18.62 29.43
C ARG A 101 23.00 -19.72 28.97
N ALA A 102 22.34 -19.54 27.82
CA ALA A 102 21.58 -20.61 27.19
C ALA A 102 22.53 -21.67 26.62
N LYS A 103 22.09 -22.93 26.56
CA LYS A 103 22.85 -24.00 25.88
C LYS A 103 22.77 -23.90 24.35
N GLU A 104 21.71 -23.27 23.84
CA GLU A 104 21.36 -23.24 22.42
C GLU A 104 21.01 -21.81 21.96
N PRO A 105 21.35 -21.43 20.71
CA PRO A 105 20.96 -20.15 20.12
C PRO A 105 19.45 -20.10 19.88
N LYS A 106 18.78 -19.01 20.27
CA LYS A 106 17.32 -18.90 20.14
C LYS A 106 16.81 -17.48 19.93
N ILE A 107 15.86 -17.31 19.01
CA ILE A 107 15.02 -16.11 18.92
C ILE A 107 13.89 -16.26 19.95
N THR A 108 13.85 -15.38 20.95
CA THR A 108 12.91 -15.45 22.08
C THR A 108 11.55 -14.84 21.73
N ARG A 109 11.56 -13.66 21.09
CA ARG A 109 10.38 -12.97 20.56
C ARG A 109 10.76 -12.03 19.40
N VAL A 110 9.76 -11.66 18.61
CA VAL A 110 9.82 -10.52 17.67
C VAL A 110 8.79 -9.49 18.12
N GLU A 111 9.16 -8.22 18.10
CA GLU A 111 8.36 -7.09 18.57
C GLU A 111 8.28 -6.05 17.45
N LEU A 112 7.09 -5.48 17.21
CA LEU A 112 6.87 -4.46 16.20
C LEU A 112 6.78 -3.08 16.87
N LEU A 113 7.59 -2.15 16.38
CA LEU A 113 7.76 -0.80 16.92
C LEU A 113 7.41 0.23 15.84
N ASP A 114 7.00 1.43 16.26
CA ASP A 114 6.87 2.57 15.36
C ASP A 114 8.22 3.25 15.05
N VAL A 115 8.19 4.28 14.20
CA VAL A 115 9.37 5.07 13.80
C VAL A 115 10.11 5.73 14.98
N ASN A 116 9.43 5.92 16.12
CA ASN A 116 10.01 6.46 17.35
C ASN A 116 10.49 5.35 18.31
N TYR A 117 10.60 4.10 17.82
CA TYR A 117 10.99 2.90 18.56
C TYR A 117 10.04 2.50 19.71
N ASN A 118 8.80 3.01 19.75
CA ASN A 118 7.81 2.61 20.74
C ASN A 118 7.06 1.34 20.29
N PRO A 119 6.74 0.39 21.19
CA PRO A 119 5.91 -0.77 20.85
C PRO A 119 4.54 -0.35 20.31
N ILE A 120 4.13 -0.96 19.19
CA ILE A 120 2.83 -0.66 18.56
C ILE A 120 1.70 -1.22 19.45
N PRO A 121 0.77 -0.40 19.97
CA PRO A 121 -0.32 -0.87 20.81
C PRO A 121 -1.26 -1.83 20.07
N LYS A 122 -1.72 -2.89 20.76
CA LYS A 122 -2.67 -3.86 20.18
C LYS A 122 -3.92 -3.15 19.66
N GLY A 123 -4.24 -3.33 18.39
CA GLY A 123 -5.38 -2.68 17.73
C GLY A 123 -5.14 -1.26 17.22
N LYS A 124 -3.92 -0.69 17.36
CA LYS A 124 -3.56 0.56 16.67
C LYS A 124 -3.62 0.31 15.15
N LYS A 125 -4.51 1.02 14.47
CA LYS A 125 -4.58 1.02 13.00
C LYS A 125 -3.47 1.89 12.42
N LEU A 126 -2.61 1.27 11.62
CA LEU A 126 -1.51 1.92 10.91
C LEU A 126 -1.96 2.38 9.52
N SER A 127 -1.27 3.36 8.94
CA SER A 127 -1.43 3.75 7.55
C SER A 127 -0.37 3.06 6.67
N TYR A 128 -0.65 2.88 5.37
CA TYR A 128 0.41 2.57 4.39
C TYR A 128 1.46 3.68 4.24
N LYS A 129 1.29 4.82 4.90
CA LYS A 129 2.31 5.87 5.05
C LYS A 129 3.31 5.60 6.18
N ASP A 130 3.02 4.65 7.09
CA ASP A 130 3.81 4.40 8.29
C ASP A 130 5.03 3.50 8.05
N THR A 131 5.94 3.50 9.03
CA THR A 131 7.11 2.62 9.09
C THR A 131 7.01 1.73 10.32
N ILE A 132 7.17 0.42 10.11
CA ILE A 132 7.25 -0.61 11.16
C ILE A 132 8.72 -1.00 11.32
N ILE A 133 9.23 -0.98 12.55
CA ILE A 133 10.54 -1.54 12.89
C ILE A 133 10.33 -2.87 13.60
N ALA A 134 10.76 -3.97 12.98
CA ALA A 134 10.73 -5.28 13.60
C ALA A 134 12.03 -5.52 14.38
N ARG A 135 11.91 -5.80 15.68
CA ARG A 135 13.04 -6.09 16.58
C ARG A 135 12.95 -7.54 17.05
N ALA A 136 13.92 -8.38 16.65
CA ALA A 136 14.11 -9.72 17.19
C ALA A 136 14.97 -9.66 18.46
N TYR A 137 14.52 -10.33 19.53
CA TYR A 137 15.26 -10.50 20.78
C TYR A 137 15.83 -11.91 20.85
N CYS A 138 17.15 -12.04 20.83
CA CYS A 138 17.87 -13.29 20.66
C CYS A 138 18.75 -13.61 21.87
N VAL A 139 19.01 -14.89 22.12
CA VAL A 139 19.99 -15.37 23.11
C VAL A 139 21.00 -16.30 22.45
N GLU A 140 22.28 -16.12 22.78
CA GLU A 140 23.43 -16.81 22.18
C GLU A 140 23.53 -16.70 20.65
N MET A 141 23.15 -15.54 20.10
CA MET A 141 23.16 -15.26 18.66
C MET A 141 24.05 -14.08 18.23
N PHE A 142 24.92 -13.56 19.09
CA PHE A 142 25.75 -12.37 18.78
C PHE A 142 26.50 -12.51 17.46
N GLY A 143 26.46 -11.47 16.63
CA GLY A 143 27.16 -11.41 15.34
C GLY A 143 26.50 -12.19 14.20
N MET A 144 25.51 -13.07 14.47
CA MET A 144 24.73 -13.76 13.43
C MET A 144 23.77 -12.80 12.72
N ASN A 145 23.41 -13.13 11.48
CA ASN A 145 22.39 -12.41 10.71
C ASN A 145 21.03 -13.10 10.88
N ILE A 146 19.99 -12.30 11.13
CA ILE A 146 18.59 -12.70 11.16
C ILE A 146 17.93 -12.22 9.86
N SER A 147 17.18 -13.10 9.20
CA SER A 147 16.36 -12.82 8.03
C SER A 147 14.97 -12.40 8.49
N PHE A 148 14.51 -11.20 8.13
CA PHE A 148 13.18 -10.70 8.47
C PHE A 148 12.26 -10.68 7.23
N THR A 149 11.09 -11.29 7.34
CA THR A 149 10.07 -11.32 6.29
C THR A 149 8.75 -10.77 6.82
N LEU A 150 8.21 -9.74 6.17
CA LEU A 150 6.87 -9.20 6.35
C LEU A 150 5.87 -10.05 5.56
N TRP A 151 4.80 -10.44 6.22
CA TRP A 151 3.72 -11.27 5.70
C TRP A 151 2.39 -10.60 5.96
N GLU A 152 1.46 -10.82 5.04
CA GLU A 152 0.03 -10.62 5.23
C GLU A 152 -0.59 -11.89 5.83
N ASP A 153 -1.63 -11.75 6.65
CA ASP A 153 -2.24 -12.85 7.38
C ASP A 153 -3.69 -13.13 6.96
N ASP A 154 -3.85 -14.16 6.11
CA ASP A 154 -5.16 -14.65 5.69
C ASP A 154 -5.62 -15.85 6.57
N ALA A 155 -4.83 -16.22 7.58
CA ALA A 155 -5.10 -17.38 8.41
C ALA A 155 -6.06 -17.05 9.58
N LEU A 156 -7.29 -17.58 9.50
CA LEU A 156 -8.28 -17.49 10.59
C LEU A 156 -7.71 -18.01 11.92
N GLY A 157 -7.38 -17.07 12.82
CA GLY A 157 -6.81 -17.33 14.14
C GLY A 157 -5.61 -16.44 14.49
N GLY A 158 -4.89 -15.95 13.47
CA GLY A 158 -3.76 -15.03 13.61
C GLY A 158 -2.42 -15.73 13.89
N GLY A 159 -1.39 -15.35 13.13
CA GLY A 159 0.00 -15.80 13.26
C GLY A 159 0.48 -16.67 12.10
N HIS A 160 1.80 -16.88 12.02
CA HIS A 160 2.43 -17.50 10.85
C HIS A 160 2.00 -18.96 10.61
N ASN A 161 1.04 -19.14 9.70
CA ASN A 161 0.75 -20.41 9.06
C ASN A 161 1.57 -20.53 7.76
N PRO A 162 2.61 -21.38 7.70
CA PRO A 162 3.50 -21.47 6.54
C PRO A 162 2.88 -22.11 5.31
N THR A 163 1.67 -22.69 5.42
CA THR A 163 0.94 -23.29 4.30
C THR A 163 -0.09 -22.34 3.71
N ILE A 164 -0.88 -21.65 4.55
CA ILE A 164 -1.88 -20.66 4.10
C ILE A 164 -1.16 -19.40 3.61
N ASN A 165 -0.30 -18.81 4.43
CA ASN A 165 0.37 -17.55 4.10
C ASN A 165 1.59 -17.74 3.18
N ALA A 166 1.82 -18.95 2.64
CA ALA A 166 2.98 -19.32 1.81
C ALA A 166 3.23 -18.34 0.64
N LEU A 167 2.15 -17.85 0.03
CA LEU A 167 2.20 -16.92 -1.10
C LEU A 167 2.19 -15.44 -0.64
N ASN A 168 1.78 -15.15 0.60
CA ASN A 168 1.46 -13.84 1.18
C ASN A 168 2.69 -13.08 1.72
N LYS A 169 3.84 -13.35 1.09
CA LYS A 169 5.13 -12.74 1.38
C LYS A 169 5.22 -11.36 0.73
N ILE A 170 5.34 -10.31 1.53
CA ILE A 170 5.29 -8.92 1.06
C ILE A 170 6.64 -8.45 0.52
N ASN A 171 7.74 -8.72 1.25
CA ASN A 171 9.09 -8.50 0.74
C ASN A 171 9.67 -9.81 0.20
N LEU A 172 9.68 -9.98 -1.12
CA LEU A 172 10.23 -11.16 -1.82
C LEU A 172 11.64 -11.55 -1.33
N VAL A 173 12.50 -10.53 -1.13
CA VAL A 173 13.82 -10.67 -0.50
C VAL A 173 13.72 -10.30 0.99
N PRO A 174 14.10 -11.18 1.93
CA PRO A 174 14.14 -10.86 3.37
C PRO A 174 15.10 -9.72 3.71
N VAL A 175 14.73 -8.88 4.68
CA VAL A 175 15.60 -7.82 5.21
C VAL A 175 16.55 -8.44 6.24
N LEU A 176 17.86 -8.24 6.10
CA LEU A 176 18.85 -8.82 7.01
C LEU A 176 19.19 -7.85 8.15
N GLY A 177 19.03 -8.31 9.40
CA GLY A 177 19.45 -7.58 10.61
C GLY A 177 20.47 -8.39 11.41
N ARG A 178 21.61 -7.78 11.75
CA ARG A 178 22.70 -8.46 12.50
C ARG A 178 22.50 -8.32 14.01
N VAL A 179 22.66 -9.41 14.76
CA VAL A 179 22.47 -9.43 16.22
C VAL A 179 23.62 -8.72 16.93
N ASN A 180 23.30 -7.66 17.69
CA ASN A 180 24.25 -6.93 18.52
C ASN A 180 24.49 -7.61 19.89
N GLU A 181 25.47 -7.11 20.66
CA GLU A 181 25.89 -7.66 21.96
C GLU A 181 24.76 -7.79 22.99
N LYS A 182 23.73 -6.92 22.89
CA LYS A 182 22.55 -6.90 23.77
C LYS A 182 21.52 -7.97 23.40
N GLY A 183 21.79 -8.76 22.35
CA GLY A 183 20.89 -9.78 21.80
C GLY A 183 19.75 -9.20 20.98
N MET A 184 19.99 -8.14 20.22
CA MET A 184 18.95 -7.50 19.40
C MET A 184 19.38 -7.43 17.93
N ALA A 185 18.48 -7.82 17.03
CA ALA A 185 18.57 -7.54 15.60
C ALA A 185 17.32 -6.77 15.16
N GLU A 186 17.47 -5.88 14.18
CA GLU A 186 16.39 -4.98 13.74
C GLU A 186 16.28 -4.97 12.21
N ALA A 187 15.05 -4.82 11.71
CA ALA A 187 14.72 -4.61 10.30
C ALA A 187 13.65 -3.52 10.17
N VAL A 188 13.76 -2.66 9.14
CA VAL A 188 12.87 -1.51 8.93
C VAL A 188 11.99 -1.76 7.71
N PHE A 189 10.69 -1.90 7.93
CA PHE A 189 9.67 -2.10 6.92
C PHE A 189 8.89 -0.81 6.68
N ARG A 190 9.08 -0.21 5.51
CA ARG A 190 8.37 1.01 5.09
C ARG A 190 7.18 0.62 4.23
N LEU A 191 5.97 0.71 4.79
CA LEU A 191 4.74 0.37 4.08
C LEU A 191 4.55 1.12 2.73
N PRO A 192 5.07 2.35 2.52
CA PRO A 192 5.03 3.00 1.20
C PRO A 192 5.75 2.21 0.09
N PHE A 193 6.88 1.58 0.40
CA PHE A 193 7.63 0.76 -0.56
C PHE A 193 6.96 -0.59 -0.84
N TYR A 194 5.96 -0.95 -0.03
CA TYR A 194 5.08 -2.10 -0.22
C TYR A 194 3.66 -1.65 -0.57
N THR A 195 3.47 -0.51 -1.26
CA THR A 195 2.15 -0.12 -1.80
C THR A 195 1.60 -1.11 -2.84
N MET A 196 2.47 -1.90 -3.49
CA MET A 196 2.06 -3.07 -4.27
C MET A 196 1.48 -4.20 -3.40
N ALA A 197 1.71 -4.23 -2.08
CA ALA A 197 1.03 -5.13 -1.16
C ALA A 197 -0.47 -4.88 -1.15
N VAL A 198 -0.94 -3.62 -1.23
CA VAL A 198 -2.38 -3.30 -1.36
C VAL A 198 -3.00 -4.02 -2.56
N LEU A 199 -2.24 -4.19 -3.64
CA LEU A 199 -2.67 -4.90 -4.85
C LEU A 199 -2.43 -6.42 -4.79
N ILE A 200 -1.53 -6.91 -3.93
CA ILE A 200 -1.29 -8.35 -3.72
C ILE A 200 -2.32 -8.92 -2.75
N ALA A 201 -2.67 -8.15 -1.71
CA ALA A 201 -3.84 -8.27 -0.87
C ALA A 201 -5.10 -8.30 -1.77
N ASN A 202 -5.59 -7.14 -2.21
CA ASN A 202 -6.94 -7.03 -2.79
C ASN A 202 -7.14 -7.84 -4.10
N ALA A 203 -6.09 -8.39 -4.73
CA ALA A 203 -6.19 -9.35 -5.85
C ALA A 203 -6.14 -10.84 -5.45
N ARG A 204 -6.11 -11.17 -4.16
CA ARG A 204 -6.14 -12.52 -3.56
C ARG A 204 -7.36 -12.75 -2.68
N THR A 205 -8.36 -11.88 -2.82
CA THR A 205 -9.72 -12.05 -2.31
C THR A 205 -10.16 -13.51 -2.45
N ALA A 206 -10.50 -14.15 -1.33
CA ALA A 206 -10.87 -15.55 -1.31
C ALA A 206 -12.03 -15.83 -2.29
N SER A 207 -12.07 -17.01 -2.92
CA SER A 207 -13.02 -17.36 -3.98
C SER A 207 -14.49 -17.22 -3.56
N GLY A 208 -15.05 -16.02 -3.76
CA GLY A 208 -16.41 -15.63 -3.38
C GLY A 208 -16.55 -14.20 -2.86
N ASP A 209 -15.47 -13.60 -2.34
CA ASP A 209 -15.50 -12.27 -1.73
C ASP A 209 -15.34 -11.11 -2.74
N LYS A 210 -15.78 -9.92 -2.31
CA LYS A 210 -15.78 -8.68 -3.13
C LYS A 210 -14.86 -7.57 -2.62
N SER A 211 -14.37 -7.68 -1.38
CA SER A 211 -13.48 -6.72 -0.73
C SER A 211 -12.94 -7.35 0.56
N GLU A 212 -11.69 -7.05 0.90
CA GLU A 212 -10.99 -7.62 2.06
C GLU A 212 -11.25 -6.86 3.36
N GLY A 213 -12.27 -6.00 3.36
CA GLY A 213 -12.62 -5.17 4.51
C GLY A 213 -11.68 -4.01 4.76
N ALA A 214 -11.89 -3.32 5.88
CA ALA A 214 -11.32 -2.00 6.15
C ALA A 214 -9.85 -1.99 6.64
N THR A 215 -9.27 -3.15 6.93
CA THR A 215 -7.86 -3.29 7.38
C THR A 215 -7.33 -4.67 7.00
N HIS A 216 -6.12 -4.72 6.44
CA HIS A 216 -5.35 -5.97 6.31
C HIS A 216 -4.49 -6.18 7.57
N GLU A 217 -4.19 -7.44 7.92
CA GLU A 217 -3.33 -7.78 9.06
C GLU A 217 -1.93 -8.19 8.60
N TYR A 218 -0.90 -7.63 9.23
CA TYR A 218 0.50 -7.91 8.90
C TYR A 218 1.31 -8.36 10.12
N TYR A 219 2.23 -9.30 9.92
CA TYR A 219 3.22 -9.73 10.93
C TYR A 219 4.59 -9.96 10.28
N VAL A 220 5.62 -10.12 11.10
CA VAL A 220 7.00 -10.36 10.64
C VAL A 220 7.54 -11.67 11.21
N THR A 221 8.06 -12.56 10.35
CA THR A 221 8.94 -13.65 10.79
C THR A 221 10.38 -13.17 10.90
N ALA A 222 11.08 -13.65 11.92
CA ALA A 222 12.52 -13.54 12.09
C ALA A 222 13.11 -14.95 12.03
N ASP A 223 14.03 -15.17 11.09
CA ASP A 223 14.46 -16.49 10.62
C ASP A 223 15.99 -16.61 10.62
N VAL A 224 16.52 -17.76 11.02
CA VAL A 224 17.90 -18.18 10.77
C VAL A 224 17.86 -19.54 10.07
N VAL A 225 17.81 -19.48 8.74
CA VAL A 225 17.62 -20.63 7.84
C VAL A 225 18.64 -21.75 8.12
N SER A 226 19.92 -21.39 8.31
CA SER A 226 21.02 -22.33 8.58
C SER A 226 20.97 -23.02 9.96
N LYS A 227 19.98 -22.70 10.81
CA LYS A 227 19.73 -23.37 12.09
C LYS A 227 18.25 -23.74 12.31
N HIS A 228 17.39 -23.58 11.29
CA HIS A 228 15.94 -23.78 11.36
C HIS A 228 15.24 -23.03 12.52
N ILE A 229 15.80 -21.89 12.97
CA ILE A 229 15.21 -21.07 14.04
C ILE A 229 14.27 -20.05 13.40
N GLN A 230 12.98 -20.10 13.70
CA GLN A 230 11.98 -19.11 13.29
C GLN A 230 11.21 -18.57 14.50
N LYS A 231 10.83 -17.29 14.46
CA LYS A 231 9.82 -16.72 15.36
C LYS A 231 9.02 -15.62 14.68
N ALA A 232 7.68 -15.64 14.81
CA ALA A 232 6.80 -14.58 14.33
C ALA A 232 6.58 -13.48 15.39
N SER A 233 6.24 -12.28 14.94
CA SER A 233 5.65 -11.21 15.75
C SER A 233 4.14 -11.41 15.95
N PRO A 234 3.49 -10.64 16.84
CA PRO A 234 2.05 -10.41 16.76
C PRO A 234 1.66 -9.66 15.47
N ASN A 235 0.38 -9.73 15.10
CA ASN A 235 -0.22 -8.99 13.99
C ASN A 235 -0.38 -7.50 14.34
N VAL A 236 -0.31 -6.64 13.32
CA VAL A 236 -0.70 -5.23 13.33
C VAL A 236 -1.60 -4.91 12.14
N ASN A 237 -2.62 -4.07 12.36
CA ASN A 237 -3.67 -3.83 11.39
C ASN A 237 -3.34 -2.56 10.59
N VAL A 238 -3.24 -2.65 9.27
CA VAL A 238 -3.00 -1.51 8.37
C VAL A 238 -4.32 -1.19 7.65
N ILE A 239 -4.70 0.08 7.60
CA ILE A 239 -5.95 0.55 6.96
C ILE A 239 -5.92 0.24 5.47
N ASN A 240 -6.92 -0.50 4.97
CA ASN A 240 -7.10 -0.75 3.54
C ASN A 240 -7.61 0.55 2.86
N PRO A 241 -6.80 1.22 2.01
CA PRO A 241 -7.19 2.49 1.41
C PRO A 241 -8.20 2.32 0.25
N THR A 242 -8.37 1.09 -0.24
CA THR A 242 -9.27 0.74 -1.35
C THR A 242 -10.60 0.15 -0.90
N HIS A 243 -10.84 0.02 0.41
CA HIS A 243 -12.11 -0.45 0.94
C HIS A 243 -13.20 0.63 0.82
N VAL A 244 -14.10 0.45 -0.15
CA VAL A 244 -15.34 1.23 -0.28
C VAL A 244 -16.40 0.60 0.62
N PRO A 245 -16.95 1.30 1.64
CA PRO A 245 -18.08 0.79 2.42
C PRO A 245 -19.32 0.58 1.55
N GLU A 246 -20.09 -0.50 1.74
CA GLU A 246 -21.37 -0.65 1.03
C GLU A 246 -22.29 0.55 1.36
N PRO A 247 -22.88 1.23 0.35
CA PRO A 247 -23.78 2.34 0.61
C PRO A 247 -25.05 1.85 1.33
N PRO A 248 -25.62 2.66 2.25
CA PRO A 248 -26.79 2.26 3.02
C PRO A 248 -27.98 2.00 2.08
N ARG A 249 -28.42 0.74 2.01
CA ARG A 249 -29.48 0.32 1.08
C ARG A 249 -30.80 1.01 1.42
N LYS A 250 -31.31 1.82 0.48
CA LYS A 250 -32.68 2.32 0.51
C LYS A 250 -33.67 1.15 0.54
N ARG A 251 -34.77 1.31 1.28
CA ARG A 251 -35.89 0.35 1.31
C ARG A 251 -36.82 0.61 0.13
N GLU A 252 -37.08 -0.41 -0.68
CA GLU A 252 -38.25 -0.49 -1.56
C GLU A 252 -38.91 -1.88 -1.45
N LEU A 253 -40.17 -2.00 -1.88
CA LEU A 253 -41.08 -3.10 -1.53
C LEU A 253 -41.20 -4.16 -2.65
N PRO A 254 -41.44 -5.45 -2.32
CA PRO A 254 -41.32 -6.55 -3.29
C PRO A 254 -42.64 -7.06 -3.92
N LYS A 255 -42.56 -7.48 -5.19
CA LYS A 255 -43.39 -8.47 -5.94
C LYS A 255 -42.72 -8.63 -7.33
N GLY A 256 -42.57 -9.80 -7.96
CA GLY A 256 -42.81 -11.22 -7.61
C GLY A 256 -41.92 -12.14 -8.48
N HIS A 257 -42.09 -13.47 -8.41
CA HIS A 257 -41.33 -14.46 -9.22
C HIS A 257 -42.14 -14.83 -10.52
N THR A 258 -41.68 -15.61 -11.53
CA THR A 258 -40.72 -16.75 -11.55
C THR A 258 -40.23 -17.07 -13.00
N PRO A 259 -39.01 -17.62 -13.22
CA PRO A 259 -38.56 -18.29 -14.47
C PRO A 259 -38.96 -19.80 -14.46
N PRO A 260 -38.36 -20.81 -15.17
CA PRO A 260 -37.26 -20.84 -16.16
C PRO A 260 -37.43 -21.84 -17.36
N SER A 261 -36.36 -22.04 -18.16
CA SER A 261 -36.02 -23.34 -18.78
C SER A 261 -34.49 -23.46 -19.04
N GLU A 262 -33.99 -24.69 -19.25
CA GLU A 262 -32.55 -25.07 -19.35
C GLU A 262 -32.30 -25.92 -20.63
N LYS A 263 -31.13 -26.44 -21.04
CA LYS A 263 -29.73 -26.65 -20.53
C LYS A 263 -28.84 -26.89 -21.80
N PRO A 264 -27.73 -27.68 -21.87
CA PRO A 264 -26.66 -28.11 -20.95
C PRO A 264 -25.28 -27.60 -21.48
N LYS A 265 -24.04 -28.17 -21.41
CA LYS A 265 -23.28 -29.37 -20.94
C LYS A 265 -21.80 -28.86 -20.75
N THR A 266 -20.81 -29.40 -20.01
CA THR A 266 -20.61 -30.44 -18.96
C THR A 266 -19.22 -30.21 -18.29
N THR A 267 -18.80 -31.08 -17.34
CA THR A 267 -17.43 -31.27 -16.77
C THR A 267 -16.79 -30.18 -15.89
N PRO A 268 -16.04 -30.54 -14.82
CA PRO A 268 -16.17 -31.68 -13.89
C PRO A 268 -16.57 -31.22 -12.46
N ALA A 269 -16.66 -32.14 -11.48
CA ALA A 269 -17.42 -31.94 -10.23
C ALA A 269 -16.58 -31.64 -8.95
N PRO A 270 -17.17 -31.01 -7.90
CA PRO A 270 -16.49 -30.61 -6.66
C PRO A 270 -16.76 -31.53 -5.44
N GLU A 271 -16.03 -31.29 -4.34
CA GLU A 271 -16.17 -32.02 -3.06
C GLU A 271 -17.51 -31.79 -2.32
N LYS A 272 -17.90 -32.75 -1.46
CA LYS A 272 -19.12 -32.68 -0.62
C LYS A 272 -18.91 -31.86 0.67
N PRO A 273 -19.91 -31.05 1.10
CA PRO A 273 -19.86 -30.30 2.36
C PRO A 273 -20.06 -31.21 3.60
N LYS A 274 -19.61 -30.75 4.78
CA LYS A 274 -19.75 -31.44 6.07
C LYS A 274 -20.31 -30.50 7.17
N PRO A 275 -20.95 -31.01 8.24
CA PRO A 275 -21.41 -30.18 9.37
C PRO A 275 -20.25 -29.51 10.11
N LYS A 276 -20.49 -28.39 10.81
CA LYS A 276 -19.47 -27.83 11.72
C LYS A 276 -19.35 -28.68 12.99
N PRO A 277 -18.16 -28.85 13.59
CA PRO A 277 -18.03 -29.54 14.88
C PRO A 277 -18.81 -28.83 16.00
N ASP A 278 -18.52 -27.54 16.23
CA ASP A 278 -18.93 -26.79 17.44
C ASP A 278 -20.27 -26.03 17.31
N SER A 279 -21.12 -26.43 16.36
CA SER A 279 -22.47 -25.90 16.18
C SER A 279 -23.51 -26.71 16.96
N PRO A 280 -24.58 -26.08 17.49
CA PRO A 280 -25.66 -26.83 18.12
C PRO A 280 -26.43 -27.65 17.06
N LYS A 281 -26.73 -28.90 17.41
CA LYS A 281 -27.39 -29.91 16.57
C LYS A 281 -28.50 -30.56 17.36
N PHE A 282 -29.71 -30.55 16.81
CA PHE A 282 -30.90 -31.05 17.47
C PHE A 282 -31.49 -32.21 16.67
N PRO A 283 -31.43 -33.46 17.17
CA PRO A 283 -31.99 -34.62 16.48
C PRO A 283 -33.52 -34.55 16.46
N VAL A 284 -34.09 -34.91 15.31
CA VAL A 284 -35.54 -34.95 15.06
C VAL A 284 -36.12 -36.28 15.51
N THR A 285 -35.40 -37.37 15.27
CA THR A 285 -35.78 -38.75 15.56
C THR A 285 -35.11 -39.28 16.83
N THR A 286 -35.64 -40.38 17.35
CA THR A 286 -35.16 -41.04 18.58
C THR A 286 -33.94 -41.91 18.29
N GLY A 287 -32.76 -41.28 18.17
CA GLY A 287 -31.47 -41.99 18.03
C GLY A 287 -30.26 -41.06 17.86
N GLY A 288 -30.41 -39.96 17.13
CA GLY A 288 -29.32 -39.03 16.80
C GLY A 288 -28.68 -38.30 17.98
N LYS A 289 -27.44 -37.84 17.80
CA LYS A 289 -26.66 -37.17 18.86
C LYS A 289 -26.96 -35.67 18.94
N LYS A 290 -27.56 -35.23 20.06
CA LYS A 290 -27.70 -33.81 20.37
C LYS A 290 -26.34 -33.16 20.67
N SER A 291 -26.13 -31.95 20.17
CA SER A 291 -25.05 -31.04 20.55
C SER A 291 -25.66 -29.71 20.97
N ASP A 292 -25.33 -29.23 22.18
CA ASP A 292 -25.83 -27.96 22.71
C ASP A 292 -25.01 -26.76 22.21
N ASP A 293 -25.59 -25.55 22.30
CA ASP A 293 -24.93 -24.32 21.89
C ASP A 293 -23.85 -23.92 22.92
N PRO A 294 -22.56 -23.82 22.55
CA PRO A 294 -21.50 -23.41 23.48
C PRO A 294 -21.71 -22.02 24.10
N GLN A 295 -22.62 -21.20 23.55
CA GLN A 295 -22.98 -19.88 24.08
C GLN A 295 -24.35 -19.84 24.80
N GLY A 296 -25.09 -20.95 24.83
CA GLY A 296 -26.40 -21.06 25.49
C GLY A 296 -27.51 -20.16 24.94
N LYS A 297 -27.42 -19.73 23.67
CA LYS A 297 -28.37 -18.80 23.03
C LYS A 297 -29.41 -19.50 22.17
N ILE A 298 -29.08 -20.64 21.57
CA ILE A 298 -30.05 -21.58 20.96
C ILE A 298 -30.25 -22.76 21.91
N LEU A 299 -31.48 -22.92 22.40
CA LEU A 299 -31.82 -23.88 23.46
C LEU A 299 -32.46 -25.16 22.91
N ASN A 300 -33.25 -25.06 21.84
CA ASN A 300 -33.84 -26.21 21.15
C ASN A 300 -34.17 -25.88 19.68
N ALA A 301 -34.16 -26.88 18.80
CA ALA A 301 -34.80 -26.82 17.48
C ALA A 301 -35.49 -28.15 17.16
N GLU A 302 -36.75 -28.13 16.73
CA GLU A 302 -37.54 -29.34 16.49
C GLU A 302 -38.60 -29.16 15.40
N PHE A 303 -38.97 -30.23 14.70
CA PHE A 303 -40.16 -30.19 13.82
C PHE A 303 -41.45 -30.22 14.64
N VAL A 304 -42.42 -29.43 14.22
CA VAL A 304 -43.76 -29.33 14.82
C VAL A 304 -44.85 -29.33 13.76
N ASP A 305 -46.07 -29.68 14.17
CA ASP A 305 -47.27 -29.59 13.35
C ASP A 305 -47.78 -28.14 13.20
N ASN A 306 -48.96 -27.98 12.58
CA ASN A 306 -49.56 -26.66 12.40
C ASN A 306 -50.07 -26.01 13.71
N ASN A 307 -50.22 -26.78 14.78
CA ASN A 307 -50.70 -26.35 16.09
C ASN A 307 -49.54 -26.11 17.08
N GLY A 308 -48.33 -26.56 16.76
CA GLY A 308 -47.11 -26.42 17.56
C GLY A 308 -46.67 -27.68 18.33
N ASN A 309 -47.34 -28.83 18.11
CA ASN A 309 -46.99 -30.11 18.74
C ASN A 309 -45.78 -30.76 18.06
N LYS A 310 -44.91 -31.43 18.81
CA LYS A 310 -43.69 -32.06 18.29
C LYS A 310 -43.98 -33.23 17.34
N LEU A 311 -43.31 -33.26 16.18
CA LEU A 311 -43.37 -34.35 15.21
C LEU A 311 -42.22 -35.34 15.44
N HIS A 312 -42.56 -36.59 15.79
CA HIS A 312 -41.59 -37.68 16.06
C HIS A 312 -41.24 -38.52 14.80
N SER A 313 -41.87 -38.21 13.67
CA SER A 313 -41.49 -38.58 12.30
C SER A 313 -42.35 -37.75 11.33
N SER A 314 -42.00 -37.74 10.04
CA SER A 314 -42.80 -37.10 8.99
C SER A 314 -42.60 -37.82 7.67
N LYS A 315 -43.67 -38.01 6.89
CA LYS A 315 -43.62 -38.76 5.63
C LYS A 315 -42.99 -37.93 4.51
N VAL A 316 -42.29 -38.61 3.60
CA VAL A 316 -41.71 -38.02 2.38
C VAL A 316 -42.75 -37.18 1.62
N GLY A 317 -42.39 -35.96 1.23
CA GLY A 317 -43.29 -35.03 0.54
C GLY A 317 -44.20 -34.18 1.45
N THR A 318 -44.14 -34.35 2.78
CA THR A 318 -44.86 -33.45 3.71
C THR A 318 -44.15 -32.10 3.87
N THR A 319 -44.95 -31.08 4.20
CA THR A 319 -44.44 -29.74 4.57
C THR A 319 -44.40 -29.66 6.10
N VAL A 320 -43.21 -29.46 6.67
CA VAL A 320 -43.00 -29.36 8.12
C VAL A 320 -42.76 -27.91 8.55
N ARG A 321 -42.93 -27.66 9.85
CA ARG A 321 -42.62 -26.38 10.51
C ARG A 321 -41.50 -26.62 11.51
N ILE A 322 -40.47 -25.77 11.56
CA ILE A 322 -39.43 -25.85 12.60
C ILE A 322 -39.78 -24.86 13.72
N LYS A 323 -39.79 -25.33 14.97
CA LYS A 323 -39.78 -24.48 16.16
C LYS A 323 -38.34 -24.34 16.65
N ILE A 324 -37.85 -23.10 16.77
CA ILE A 324 -36.55 -22.78 17.39
C ILE A 324 -36.79 -22.00 18.68
N VAL A 325 -36.29 -22.55 19.79
CA VAL A 325 -36.28 -21.90 21.10
C VAL A 325 -34.88 -21.29 21.31
N ALA A 326 -34.83 -19.99 21.55
CA ALA A 326 -33.61 -19.23 21.71
C ALA A 326 -33.77 -18.19 22.84
N LYS A 327 -32.67 -17.62 23.32
CA LYS A 327 -32.65 -16.56 24.35
C LYS A 327 -31.74 -15.43 23.90
N GLU A 328 -32.19 -14.18 24.05
CA GLU A 328 -31.44 -12.97 23.67
C GLU A 328 -31.09 -12.89 22.16
N MET A 329 -31.80 -13.65 21.33
CA MET A 329 -31.60 -13.75 19.88
C MET A 329 -32.67 -13.03 19.04
N LYS A 330 -33.63 -12.35 19.68
CA LYS A 330 -34.62 -11.52 18.98
C LYS A 330 -33.95 -10.48 18.07
N ASN A 331 -34.45 -10.39 16.83
CA ASN A 331 -33.92 -9.62 15.70
C ASN A 331 -32.50 -10.01 15.22
N LYS A 332 -31.90 -11.11 15.73
CA LYS A 332 -30.60 -11.61 15.26
C LYS A 332 -30.79 -12.69 14.18
N LYS A 333 -29.82 -12.75 13.27
CA LYS A 333 -29.80 -13.67 12.13
C LYS A 333 -29.14 -14.99 12.53
N VAL A 334 -29.77 -16.11 12.17
CA VAL A 334 -29.26 -17.48 12.35
C VAL A 334 -29.37 -18.26 11.04
N THR A 335 -28.41 -19.13 10.76
CA THR A 335 -28.45 -20.05 9.62
C THR A 335 -28.94 -21.41 10.10
N VAL A 336 -30.07 -21.86 9.56
CA VAL A 336 -30.67 -23.16 9.90
C VAL A 336 -30.36 -24.16 8.78
N LYS A 337 -29.78 -25.30 9.13
CA LYS A 337 -29.51 -26.40 8.21
C LYS A 337 -30.21 -27.67 8.68
N ILE A 338 -30.50 -28.56 7.74
CA ILE A 338 -31.00 -29.91 8.04
C ILE A 338 -30.07 -30.89 7.32
N TRP A 339 -29.67 -31.93 8.04
CA TRP A 339 -28.78 -32.99 7.59
C TRP A 339 -29.46 -34.34 7.72
N GLU A 340 -29.16 -35.24 6.80
CA GLU A 340 -29.50 -36.67 6.88
C GLU A 340 -28.43 -37.41 7.70
N GLU A 341 -28.85 -38.25 8.64
CA GLU A 341 -27.98 -39.00 9.56
C GLU A 341 -27.87 -40.47 9.10
N ASP A 342 -27.14 -40.70 7.98
CA ASP A 342 -26.86 -42.04 7.46
C ASP A 342 -25.89 -42.80 8.40
N ASN A 343 -26.48 -43.53 9.33
CA ASN A 343 -25.82 -44.34 10.35
C ASN A 343 -25.01 -45.54 9.80
N PHE A 344 -25.07 -45.85 8.50
CA PHE A 344 -24.31 -46.96 7.90
C PHE A 344 -23.09 -46.52 7.09
N LYS A 345 -23.10 -45.32 6.46
CA LYS A 345 -22.01 -44.87 5.58
C LYS A 345 -21.21 -43.66 6.07
N TRP A 346 -21.57 -43.06 7.21
CA TRP A 346 -20.92 -41.87 7.79
C TRP A 346 -20.93 -40.63 6.87
N THR A 347 -21.82 -40.59 5.88
CA THR A 347 -22.00 -39.47 4.94
C THR A 347 -23.19 -38.60 5.32
N HIS A 348 -22.91 -37.46 5.95
CA HIS A 348 -23.91 -36.42 6.22
C HIS A 348 -24.18 -35.59 4.97
N ASP A 349 -25.23 -35.89 4.21
CA ASP A 349 -25.66 -35.04 3.10
C ASP A 349 -26.55 -33.88 3.59
N LYS A 350 -26.21 -32.66 3.13
CA LYS A 350 -26.86 -31.42 3.54
C LYS A 350 -28.13 -31.18 2.72
N ILE A 351 -29.27 -31.63 3.24
CA ILE A 351 -30.54 -31.53 2.52
C ILE A 351 -31.16 -30.11 2.55
N PHE A 352 -30.89 -29.30 3.58
CA PHE A 352 -31.41 -27.92 3.67
C PHE A 352 -30.38 -26.95 4.26
N GLU A 353 -30.38 -25.70 3.79
CA GLU A 353 -29.67 -24.57 4.41
C GLU A 353 -30.40 -23.26 4.06
N LYS A 354 -30.81 -22.49 5.07
CA LYS A 354 -31.40 -21.16 4.87
C LYS A 354 -31.24 -20.25 6.09
N ASP A 355 -31.05 -18.97 5.82
CA ASP A 355 -30.98 -17.93 6.84
C ASP A 355 -32.36 -17.45 7.29
N TYR A 356 -32.49 -17.25 8.60
CA TYR A 356 -33.68 -16.70 9.25
C TYR A 356 -33.30 -15.61 10.25
N ILE A 357 -34.21 -14.66 10.49
CA ILE A 357 -34.12 -13.71 11.59
C ILE A 357 -35.09 -14.18 12.66
N LEU A 358 -34.61 -14.39 13.88
CA LEU A 358 -35.46 -14.80 15.00
C LEU A 358 -36.25 -13.59 15.51
N ILE A 359 -37.56 -13.75 15.71
CA ILE A 359 -38.52 -12.68 16.03
C ILE A 359 -38.91 -12.62 17.53
N GLY A 360 -38.52 -13.64 18.29
CA GLY A 360 -38.69 -13.74 19.73
C GLY A 360 -37.86 -14.88 20.32
N ASP A 361 -38.21 -15.32 21.52
CA ASP A 361 -37.55 -16.46 22.16
C ASP A 361 -38.12 -17.81 21.67
N ASN A 362 -39.42 -17.85 21.31
CA ASN A 362 -40.02 -18.94 20.52
C ASN A 362 -40.22 -18.48 19.08
N ASN A 363 -39.71 -19.25 18.12
CA ASN A 363 -39.70 -18.90 16.70
C ASN A 363 -40.23 -20.05 15.85
N TYR A 364 -41.15 -19.77 14.93
CA TYR A 364 -41.75 -20.78 14.05
C TYR A 364 -41.41 -20.49 12.58
N ILE A 365 -40.64 -21.40 11.98
CA ILE A 365 -40.26 -21.38 10.58
C ILE A 365 -41.26 -22.26 9.82
N ASN A 366 -42.17 -21.62 9.10
CA ASN A 366 -43.21 -22.29 8.33
C ASN A 366 -42.69 -22.73 6.93
N ASN A 367 -43.41 -23.67 6.33
CA ASN A 367 -43.28 -24.08 4.92
C ASN A 367 -41.90 -24.67 4.53
N VAL A 368 -41.31 -25.51 5.38
CA VAL A 368 -40.13 -26.32 5.04
C VAL A 368 -40.61 -27.57 4.31
N GLN A 369 -40.41 -27.66 2.99
CA GLN A 369 -40.84 -28.81 2.20
C GLN A 369 -39.75 -29.88 2.08
N LEU A 370 -40.06 -31.09 2.53
CA LEU A 370 -39.18 -32.26 2.40
C LEU A 370 -39.46 -32.96 1.06
N THR A 371 -38.90 -32.41 -0.03
CA THR A 371 -39.24 -32.81 -1.41
C THR A 371 -38.64 -34.15 -1.81
N LYS A 372 -39.36 -34.95 -2.61
CA LYS A 372 -38.96 -36.32 -2.99
C LYS A 372 -37.58 -36.39 -3.69
N LYS A 373 -37.21 -35.36 -4.47
CA LYS A 373 -35.89 -35.22 -5.11
C LYS A 373 -34.69 -35.14 -4.15
N MET A 374 -34.93 -35.00 -2.85
CA MET A 374 -33.91 -35.03 -1.80
C MET A 374 -33.63 -36.46 -1.30
N PHE A 375 -34.52 -37.41 -1.58
CA PHE A 375 -34.44 -38.81 -1.15
C PHE A 375 -33.87 -39.75 -2.23
N ASP A 376 -34.14 -39.45 -3.51
CA ASP A 376 -33.77 -40.29 -4.66
C ASP A 376 -32.26 -40.22 -5.00
N LYS A 377 -31.38 -40.38 -4.00
CA LYS A 377 -29.92 -40.49 -4.14
C LYS A 377 -29.26 -41.58 -3.27
N ALA A 378 -30.00 -42.24 -2.39
CA ALA A 378 -29.59 -43.52 -1.81
C ALA A 378 -29.92 -44.64 -2.81
N ASN A 379 -28.93 -45.12 -3.57
CA ASN A 379 -29.09 -46.33 -4.40
C ASN A 379 -28.77 -47.56 -3.55
N ASP A 380 -29.63 -47.78 -2.55
CA ASP A 380 -29.45 -48.72 -1.47
C ASP A 380 -30.53 -49.80 -1.57
N GLY A 381 -30.11 -51.00 -1.95
CA GLY A 381 -31.01 -52.14 -2.17
C GLY A 381 -31.58 -52.69 -0.87
N GLY A 382 -32.60 -52.02 -0.31
CA GLY A 382 -33.30 -52.42 0.90
C GLY A 382 -34.77 -52.01 0.85
N SER A 383 -35.66 -53.01 0.72
CA SER A 383 -37.11 -52.81 0.82
C SER A 383 -37.54 -52.65 2.28
N ASP A 384 -38.42 -51.67 2.52
CA ASP A 384 -39.07 -51.34 3.80
C ASP A 384 -38.17 -50.93 5.00
N SER A 385 -38.33 -49.67 5.44
CA SER A 385 -38.95 -49.40 6.76
C SER A 385 -39.05 -47.91 7.15
N SER A 386 -39.95 -47.15 6.51
CA SER A 386 -40.73 -46.01 7.08
C SER A 386 -40.09 -44.82 7.86
N ARG A 387 -38.79 -44.81 8.20
CA ARG A 387 -38.10 -43.73 8.95
C ARG A 387 -36.70 -43.49 8.38
N GLN A 388 -36.34 -42.22 8.26
CA GLN A 388 -34.96 -41.74 8.13
C GLN A 388 -34.65 -40.81 9.29
N ASP A 389 -33.39 -40.77 9.72
CA ASP A 389 -32.92 -39.92 10.80
C ASP A 389 -32.40 -38.56 10.29
N TYR A 390 -32.74 -37.50 11.02
CA TYR A 390 -32.33 -36.12 10.68
C TYR A 390 -31.94 -35.34 11.93
N PHE A 391 -31.05 -34.37 11.76
CA PHE A 391 -30.83 -33.32 12.76
C PHE A 391 -30.84 -31.90 12.15
N ILE A 392 -31.22 -30.94 12.99
CA ILE A 392 -31.28 -29.51 12.67
C ILE A 392 -30.03 -28.84 13.27
N GLU A 393 -29.22 -28.20 12.45
CA GLU A 393 -28.05 -27.40 12.88
C GLU A 393 -28.42 -25.91 12.85
N VAL A 394 -28.13 -25.15 13.92
CA VAL A 394 -28.49 -23.71 14.01
C VAL A 394 -27.27 -22.86 14.34
N ILE A 395 -26.69 -22.21 13.32
CA ILE A 395 -25.48 -21.40 13.46
C ILE A 395 -25.86 -19.94 13.73
N HIS A 396 -25.23 -19.31 14.73
CA HIS A 396 -25.40 -17.88 15.02
C HIS A 396 -24.05 -17.21 15.34
N ASN A 397 -23.95 -15.91 15.04
CA ASN A 397 -22.73 -15.12 15.25
C ASN A 397 -22.95 -14.08 16.36
N ASN A 398 -22.06 -14.10 17.36
CA ASN A 398 -22.24 -13.37 18.61
C ASN A 398 -22.05 -11.86 18.42
N THR A 399 -23.14 -11.09 18.53
CA THR A 399 -23.18 -9.65 18.28
C THR A 399 -23.53 -8.87 19.55
N SER A 400 -22.52 -8.31 20.21
CA SER A 400 -22.65 -7.31 21.27
C SER A 400 -21.34 -6.54 21.49
N VAL A 401 -21.31 -5.27 21.08
CA VAL A 401 -20.34 -4.26 21.54
C VAL A 401 -21.11 -3.02 21.90
N ASN A 402 -21.10 -2.66 23.19
CA ASN A 402 -21.67 -1.41 23.68
C ASN A 402 -20.55 -0.38 23.79
N SER A 403 -20.60 0.67 22.98
CA SER A 403 -19.86 1.92 23.21
C SER A 403 -20.85 3.07 23.27
N GLY A 404 -20.88 3.78 24.39
CA GLY A 404 -21.82 4.88 24.62
C GLY A 404 -21.59 6.07 23.69
N VAL A 405 -22.66 6.80 23.39
CA VAL A 405 -22.60 8.05 22.63
C VAL A 405 -22.21 9.19 23.56
N MET A 406 -21.23 10.01 23.15
CA MET A 406 -21.10 11.39 23.65
C MET A 406 -21.47 12.36 22.51
N PRO A 407 -22.21 13.45 22.79
CA PRO A 407 -22.53 14.46 21.80
C PRO A 407 -21.29 15.28 21.46
N VAL A 408 -21.05 15.53 20.17
CA VAL A 408 -20.00 16.44 19.72
C VAL A 408 -20.56 17.86 19.68
N SER A 409 -20.11 18.72 20.59
CA SER A 409 -20.23 20.17 20.42
C SER A 409 -19.14 20.66 19.46
N ILE A 410 -19.45 21.67 18.65
CA ILE A 410 -18.57 22.19 17.59
C ILE A 410 -17.55 23.20 18.15
N ASP A 411 -17.84 23.79 19.32
CA ASP A 411 -17.12 24.96 19.86
C ASP A 411 -16.16 24.64 21.03
N ALA A 412 -15.60 23.42 21.06
CA ALA A 412 -14.63 23.03 22.10
C ALA A 412 -13.25 23.67 21.85
N THR A 413 -12.85 24.62 22.70
CA THR A 413 -11.55 25.31 22.61
C THR A 413 -10.35 24.37 22.82
N PRO A 414 -9.23 24.53 22.09
CA PRO A 414 -8.04 23.69 22.26
C PRO A 414 -7.44 23.77 23.67
N THR A 415 -7.02 22.62 24.22
CA THR A 415 -6.30 22.54 25.49
C THR A 415 -4.88 23.10 25.35
N GLU A 416 -4.52 24.08 26.18
CA GLU A 416 -3.14 24.59 26.25
C GLU A 416 -2.17 23.55 26.85
N VAL A 417 -0.91 23.59 26.40
CA VAL A 417 0.17 22.71 26.89
C VAL A 417 1.09 23.53 27.80
N PRO A 418 1.27 23.18 29.08
CA PRO A 418 2.16 23.91 29.98
C PRO A 418 3.62 23.85 29.52
N SER A 419 4.27 25.00 29.43
CA SER A 419 5.71 25.11 29.17
C SER A 419 6.51 24.85 30.45
N SER A 420 7.26 23.75 30.50
CA SER A 420 8.23 23.48 31.57
C SER A 420 9.66 23.78 31.09
N ASN A 421 10.33 24.67 31.80
CA ASN A 421 11.71 25.10 31.55
C ASN A 421 12.70 24.47 32.55
N ASN A 422 13.98 24.50 32.18
CA ASN A 422 15.14 24.50 33.10
C ASN A 422 15.51 23.13 33.77
N PRO A 423 16.74 22.96 34.31
CA PRO A 423 17.83 22.48 33.44
C PRO A 423 18.79 21.46 34.11
N THR A 424 19.67 20.78 33.35
CA THR A 424 20.93 20.25 33.93
C THR A 424 22.07 20.07 32.94
N SER A 425 23.27 20.43 33.39
CA SER A 425 24.56 20.33 32.70
C SER A 425 25.67 20.15 33.77
N VAL A 426 26.95 19.89 33.50
CA VAL A 426 27.73 19.88 32.26
C VAL A 426 28.63 18.63 32.23
N LYS A 427 28.80 17.96 31.08
CA LYS A 427 30.11 17.42 30.68
C LYS A 427 30.26 17.15 29.18
N LYS A 428 31.04 18.00 28.52
CA LYS A 428 31.57 17.80 27.17
C LYS A 428 32.45 16.55 27.14
N VAL A 429 32.33 15.77 26.07
CA VAL A 429 33.48 15.10 25.45
C VAL A 429 33.79 15.92 24.20
N ASN A 430 35.02 16.39 24.04
CA ASN A 430 35.46 16.89 22.74
C ASN A 430 35.56 15.68 21.80
N LEU A 431 34.70 15.64 20.79
CA LEU A 431 34.99 14.96 19.55
C LEU A 431 35.29 16.06 18.53
N ASP A 432 36.46 15.98 17.91
CA ASP A 432 36.97 17.03 17.04
C ASP A 432 36.11 17.23 15.79
N LYS A 433 36.26 18.40 15.15
CA LYS A 433 35.59 18.75 13.90
C LYS A 433 35.90 17.72 12.80
N LYS A 434 34.99 16.77 12.58
CA LYS A 434 34.86 16.08 11.29
C LYS A 434 33.82 16.81 10.46
N ALA A 435 34.18 17.10 9.21
CA ALA A 435 33.40 17.94 8.31
C ALA A 435 32.09 17.29 7.87
N ASP A 436 31.13 18.13 7.46
CA ASP A 436 29.88 17.76 6.81
C ASP A 436 30.14 17.12 5.42
N ASN A 437 30.53 15.84 5.41
CA ASN A 437 30.78 15.13 4.16
C ASN A 437 29.49 14.55 3.58
N CYS A 438 28.79 15.37 2.81
CA CYS A 438 27.71 14.94 1.91
C CYS A 438 28.27 14.05 0.78
N THR A 439 27.94 12.75 0.78
CA THR A 439 28.52 11.76 -0.17
C THR A 439 27.57 11.29 -1.28
N CYS A 440 26.32 11.80 -1.33
CA CYS A 440 25.29 11.27 -2.23
C CYS A 440 25.62 11.46 -3.73
N PHE A 441 25.00 10.63 -4.58
CA PHE A 441 25.22 10.59 -6.04
C PHE A 441 24.32 11.53 -6.85
N CYS A 442 23.45 12.29 -6.18
CA CYS A 442 22.57 13.25 -6.81
C CYS A 442 23.41 14.38 -7.39
N ASP A 443 23.14 14.76 -8.64
CA ASP A 443 23.63 15.99 -9.27
C ASP A 443 25.17 16.14 -9.30
N ARG A 444 25.89 15.01 -9.16
CA ARG A 444 27.33 14.85 -9.41
C ARG A 444 27.62 13.66 -10.33
N ALA A 445 28.82 13.63 -10.88
CA ALA A 445 29.36 12.47 -11.59
C ALA A 445 29.53 11.24 -10.67
N ILE A 446 29.31 10.06 -11.23
CA ILE A 446 29.72 8.76 -10.66
C ILE A 446 31.15 8.47 -11.13
N THR A 447 32.05 8.13 -10.21
CA THR A 447 33.43 7.76 -10.56
C THR A 447 33.53 6.30 -11.06
N PRO A 448 34.59 5.93 -11.81
CA PRO A 448 34.79 4.56 -12.30
C PRO A 448 34.75 3.50 -11.19
N LYS A 449 35.36 3.82 -10.04
CA LYS A 449 35.36 2.95 -8.85
C LYS A 449 33.95 2.76 -8.28
N GLU A 450 33.19 3.84 -8.11
CA GLU A 450 31.82 3.77 -7.60
C GLU A 450 30.90 2.99 -8.56
N LEU A 451 31.08 3.17 -9.87
CA LEU A 451 30.36 2.41 -10.89
C LEU A 451 30.69 0.90 -10.82
N LYS A 452 31.95 0.55 -10.58
CA LYS A 452 32.36 -0.85 -10.34
C LYS A 452 31.72 -1.43 -9.08
N GLU A 453 31.63 -0.66 -7.99
CA GLU A 453 30.92 -1.07 -6.77
C GLU A 453 29.41 -1.27 -7.04
N MET A 454 28.77 -0.40 -7.83
CA MET A 454 27.37 -0.52 -8.26
C MET A 454 27.10 -1.79 -9.09
N VAL A 455 27.94 -2.06 -10.11
CA VAL A 455 27.81 -3.26 -10.96
C VAL A 455 27.97 -4.53 -10.12
N ILE A 456 28.95 -4.56 -9.20
CA ILE A 456 29.18 -5.68 -8.29
C ILE A 456 27.98 -5.88 -7.33
N ALA A 457 27.38 -4.80 -6.83
CA ALA A 457 26.20 -4.88 -5.96
C ALA A 457 24.98 -5.47 -6.69
N MET A 458 24.67 -4.99 -7.90
CA MET A 458 23.58 -5.55 -8.71
C MET A 458 23.81 -7.02 -9.03
N ARG A 459 25.04 -7.41 -9.40
CA ARG A 459 25.44 -8.81 -9.69
C ARG A 459 25.38 -9.74 -8.48
N LYS A 460 25.49 -9.22 -7.25
CA LYS A 460 25.32 -10.00 -6.01
C LYS A 460 23.86 -10.11 -5.56
N ALA A 461 23.00 -9.17 -5.98
CA ALA A 461 21.57 -9.16 -5.65
C ALA A 461 20.67 -9.84 -6.70
N THR A 462 21.22 -10.19 -7.86
CA THR A 462 20.49 -10.82 -8.96
C THR A 462 21.04 -12.20 -9.28
N PHE A 463 20.14 -13.12 -9.63
CA PHE A 463 20.41 -14.55 -9.69
C PHE A 463 19.96 -15.14 -11.03
N ASP A 464 20.64 -16.21 -11.45
CA ASP A 464 20.23 -17.06 -12.57
C ASP A 464 19.16 -18.09 -12.15
N GLU A 465 18.72 -18.93 -13.10
CA GLU A 465 17.67 -19.94 -12.89
C GLU A 465 18.08 -21.06 -11.92
N ALA A 466 19.39 -21.24 -11.67
CA ALA A 466 19.90 -22.17 -10.66
C ALA A 466 19.99 -21.52 -9.26
N GLY A 467 19.60 -20.24 -9.12
CA GLY A 467 19.71 -19.48 -7.88
C GLY A 467 21.12 -18.95 -7.59
N GLU A 468 22.05 -19.06 -8.55
CA GLU A 468 23.41 -18.55 -8.39
C GLU A 468 23.49 -17.07 -8.76
N ASN A 469 24.25 -16.30 -7.99
CA ASN A 469 24.33 -14.85 -8.22
C ASN A 469 25.21 -14.53 -9.43
N PHE A 470 24.82 -13.56 -10.26
CA PHE A 470 25.56 -13.23 -11.50
C PHE A 470 27.01 -12.79 -11.26
N TYR A 471 27.39 -12.38 -10.03
CA TYR A 471 28.78 -12.07 -9.70
C TYR A 471 29.68 -13.31 -9.71
N LYS A 472 29.16 -14.52 -9.44
CA LYS A 472 29.89 -15.80 -9.55
C LYS A 472 30.52 -15.98 -10.93
N TRP A 473 29.74 -15.71 -11.97
CA TRP A 473 30.13 -15.91 -13.37
C TRP A 473 30.79 -14.66 -13.96
N ASN A 474 30.16 -13.50 -13.81
CA ASN A 474 30.55 -12.27 -14.50
C ASN A 474 31.66 -11.49 -13.77
N LYS A 475 31.84 -11.72 -12.47
CA LYS A 475 32.74 -10.95 -11.58
C LYS A 475 32.50 -9.44 -11.77
N ASP A 476 33.55 -8.69 -12.09
CA ASP A 476 33.56 -7.27 -12.39
C ASP A 476 33.76 -6.95 -13.89
N ASN A 477 33.83 -7.94 -14.78
CA ASN A 477 34.00 -7.74 -16.23
C ASN A 477 32.87 -6.89 -16.83
N LEU A 478 33.16 -6.11 -17.89
CA LEU A 478 32.15 -5.37 -18.65
C LEU A 478 32.16 -5.79 -20.12
N PHE A 479 30.98 -6.02 -20.70
CA PHE A 479 30.76 -6.18 -22.15
C PHE A 479 31.72 -7.21 -22.83
N THR A 480 32.06 -8.29 -22.14
CA THR A 480 32.89 -9.39 -22.64
C THR A 480 32.10 -10.50 -23.34
N GLY A 481 30.76 -10.48 -23.23
CA GLY A 481 29.84 -11.34 -23.97
C GLY A 481 29.20 -10.62 -25.15
N GLY A 482 28.38 -11.36 -25.90
CA GLY A 482 27.82 -10.86 -27.17
C GLY A 482 28.77 -11.04 -28.34
N HIS A 483 28.23 -10.95 -29.56
CA HIS A 483 28.93 -11.20 -30.82
C HIS A 483 29.28 -9.92 -31.60
N GLU A 484 28.76 -8.79 -31.15
CA GLU A 484 29.25 -7.43 -31.39
C GLU A 484 29.64 -6.90 -30.01
N GLN A 485 30.68 -6.06 -29.93
CA GLN A 485 31.29 -5.63 -28.67
C GLN A 485 31.84 -4.20 -28.80
N PHE A 486 31.91 -3.47 -27.69
CA PHE A 486 32.53 -2.15 -27.65
C PHE A 486 34.06 -2.21 -27.76
N ASP A 487 34.66 -1.22 -28.42
CA ASP A 487 36.12 -1.10 -28.55
C ASP A 487 36.79 -0.79 -27.19
N ASP A 488 36.19 0.12 -26.41
CA ASP A 488 36.56 0.40 -25.02
C ASP A 488 35.45 -0.10 -24.07
N LYS A 489 35.88 -0.78 -23.00
CA LYS A 489 35.05 -1.45 -21.98
C LYS A 489 35.49 -1.11 -20.56
N SER A 490 36.36 -0.12 -20.40
CA SER A 490 36.86 0.35 -19.12
C SER A 490 35.74 0.92 -18.25
N TYR A 491 35.91 0.88 -16.92
CA TYR A 491 34.98 1.58 -16.02
C TYR A 491 35.12 3.10 -16.16
N GLU A 492 36.30 3.54 -16.59
CA GLU A 492 36.70 4.88 -16.94
C GLU A 492 35.80 5.42 -18.06
N LYS A 493 35.79 4.76 -19.22
CA LYS A 493 34.92 5.13 -20.34
C LYS A 493 33.44 4.91 -20.03
N PHE A 494 33.09 3.81 -19.37
CA PHE A 494 31.68 3.54 -19.05
C PHE A 494 31.10 4.60 -18.09
N ALA A 495 31.86 5.07 -17.10
CA ALA A 495 31.45 6.17 -16.23
C ALA A 495 31.38 7.51 -16.99
N GLU A 496 32.37 7.82 -17.84
CA GLU A 496 32.39 9.03 -18.66
C GLU A 496 31.10 9.17 -19.51
N VAL A 497 30.74 8.12 -20.25
CA VAL A 497 29.57 8.16 -21.14
C VAL A 497 28.24 8.14 -20.37
N LEU A 498 28.18 7.46 -19.23
CA LEU A 498 27.01 7.49 -18.35
C LEU A 498 26.79 8.88 -17.77
N ASN A 499 27.83 9.56 -17.28
CA ASN A 499 27.71 10.91 -16.72
C ASN A 499 27.25 11.92 -17.79
N LYS A 500 27.86 11.91 -18.98
CA LYS A 500 27.39 12.69 -20.15
C LYS A 500 25.92 12.41 -20.48
N THR A 501 25.51 11.14 -20.43
CA THR A 501 24.11 10.74 -20.65
C THR A 501 23.18 11.22 -19.54
N PHE A 502 23.63 11.23 -18.28
CA PHE A 502 22.83 11.74 -17.17
C PHE A 502 22.58 13.24 -17.26
N GLU A 503 23.57 14.00 -17.72
CA GLU A 503 23.45 15.45 -17.95
C GLU A 503 22.55 15.73 -19.15
N ASN A 504 22.85 15.16 -20.33
CA ASN A 504 22.12 15.40 -21.58
C ASN A 504 20.63 15.02 -21.55
N TYR A 505 20.22 14.06 -20.71
CA TYR A 505 18.85 13.54 -20.65
C TYR A 505 18.19 13.72 -19.27
N GLU A 506 18.67 14.67 -18.45
CA GLU A 506 18.13 15.08 -17.14
C GLU A 506 18.05 13.95 -16.08
N ILE A 507 18.87 12.91 -16.21
CA ILE A 507 18.91 11.76 -15.29
C ILE A 507 19.83 12.10 -14.09
N THR A 508 19.71 13.30 -13.53
CA THR A 508 20.69 13.85 -12.55
C THR A 508 20.44 13.40 -11.11
N SER A 509 19.17 13.24 -10.74
CA SER A 509 18.76 12.85 -9.38
C SER A 509 19.18 11.41 -9.06
N CYS A 510 19.41 11.13 -7.77
CA CYS A 510 19.82 9.79 -7.30
C CYS A 510 18.87 8.70 -7.80
N ILE A 511 17.55 8.92 -7.70
CA ILE A 511 16.56 7.91 -8.06
C ILE A 511 16.41 7.73 -9.58
N ARG A 512 16.57 8.79 -10.38
CA ARG A 512 16.66 8.68 -11.84
C ARG A 512 17.86 7.81 -12.25
N LYS A 513 19.05 8.06 -11.68
CA LYS A 513 20.26 7.24 -11.92
C LYS A 513 20.06 5.78 -11.50
N ILE A 514 19.50 5.54 -10.32
CA ILE A 514 19.17 4.20 -9.80
C ILE A 514 18.28 3.44 -10.79
N HIS A 515 17.19 4.05 -11.27
CA HIS A 515 16.27 3.37 -12.19
C HIS A 515 16.88 3.15 -13.56
N PHE A 516 17.51 4.17 -14.17
CA PHE A 516 18.14 4.05 -15.48
C PHE A 516 19.20 2.93 -15.49
N LEU A 517 20.11 2.92 -14.51
CA LEU A 517 21.14 1.89 -14.38
C LEU A 517 20.52 0.51 -14.12
N GLY A 518 19.48 0.41 -13.29
CA GLY A 518 18.78 -0.84 -13.01
C GLY A 518 18.06 -1.45 -14.22
N GLN A 519 17.51 -0.61 -15.12
CA GLN A 519 16.95 -1.08 -16.39
C GLN A 519 18.05 -1.49 -17.36
N CYS A 520 19.06 -0.63 -17.59
CA CYS A 520 20.19 -0.92 -18.48
C CYS A 520 20.95 -2.20 -18.08
N TYR A 521 21.10 -2.43 -16.77
CA TYR A 521 21.70 -3.63 -16.21
C TYR A 521 20.97 -4.91 -16.64
N HIS A 522 19.64 -4.90 -16.69
CA HIS A 522 18.88 -6.07 -17.15
C HIS A 522 18.99 -6.27 -18.67
N GLU A 523 18.73 -5.24 -19.49
CA GLU A 523 18.68 -5.39 -20.95
C GLU A 523 20.01 -5.94 -21.52
N THR A 524 21.14 -5.40 -21.04
CA THR A 524 22.50 -5.83 -21.40
C THR A 524 22.92 -7.19 -20.81
N GLY A 525 22.02 -7.90 -20.13
CA GLY A 525 22.31 -9.19 -19.48
C GLY A 525 23.37 -9.06 -18.39
N ALA A 526 23.14 -8.19 -17.41
CA ALA A 526 24.04 -7.82 -16.32
C ALA A 526 25.32 -7.05 -16.75
N PHE A 527 25.21 -6.13 -17.73
CA PHE A 527 26.32 -5.44 -18.40
C PHE A 527 27.35 -6.37 -19.04
N MET A 528 26.87 -7.43 -19.69
CA MET A 528 27.71 -8.41 -20.37
C MET A 528 27.62 -8.35 -21.90
N LYS A 529 26.56 -7.78 -22.47
CA LYS A 529 26.29 -7.75 -23.91
C LYS A 529 25.96 -6.33 -24.36
N SER A 530 26.31 -5.99 -25.61
CA SER A 530 25.89 -4.75 -26.29
C SER A 530 24.94 -5.00 -27.48
N VAL A 531 24.62 -6.27 -27.75
CA VAL A 531 23.75 -6.72 -28.85
C VAL A 531 22.90 -7.93 -28.43
N GLU A 532 21.69 -8.01 -28.99
CA GLU A 532 20.76 -9.11 -28.86
C GLU A 532 21.17 -10.38 -29.64
N GLY A 533 20.98 -11.55 -29.02
CA GLY A 533 21.10 -12.85 -29.67
C GLY A 533 22.52 -13.34 -29.97
N LYS A 534 22.58 -14.47 -30.70
CA LYS A 534 23.83 -15.05 -31.23
C LYS A 534 24.14 -14.51 -32.63
N ARG A 535 25.38 -14.66 -33.09
CA ARG A 535 25.85 -14.19 -34.42
C ARG A 535 25.05 -14.77 -35.59
N ASN A 536 24.66 -16.04 -35.48
CA ASN A 536 23.94 -16.80 -36.50
C ASN A 536 22.46 -17.00 -36.10
N GLN A 537 21.90 -16.05 -35.36
CA GLN A 537 20.49 -16.05 -34.97
C GLN A 537 19.82 -14.87 -35.65
N GLU A 538 18.76 -15.12 -36.39
CA GLU A 538 18.01 -14.12 -37.17
C GLU A 538 16.71 -13.75 -36.45
N TYR A 539 16.30 -12.50 -36.63
CA TYR A 539 15.06 -11.95 -36.08
C TYR A 539 14.28 -11.22 -37.17
N SER A 540 12.94 -11.23 -37.09
CA SER A 540 12.06 -10.60 -38.10
C SER A 540 12.17 -9.07 -38.20
N TYR A 541 12.95 -8.44 -37.32
CA TYR A 541 13.26 -7.01 -37.28
C TYR A 541 14.75 -6.71 -37.52
N ASP A 542 15.54 -7.69 -37.98
CA ASP A 542 16.89 -7.43 -38.45
C ASP A 542 16.90 -6.48 -39.68
N PRO A 543 17.93 -5.65 -39.85
CA PRO A 543 19.16 -5.56 -39.04
C PRO A 543 19.00 -4.82 -37.69
N TYR A 544 17.80 -4.33 -37.36
CA TYR A 544 17.50 -3.43 -36.24
C TYR A 544 17.15 -4.15 -34.92
N ARG A 545 17.82 -5.26 -34.61
CA ARG A 545 17.77 -5.96 -33.31
C ARG A 545 18.25 -5.08 -32.14
N GLY A 546 17.99 -5.49 -30.92
CA GLY A 546 18.38 -4.75 -29.71
C GLY A 546 19.88 -4.49 -29.60
N ARG A 547 20.26 -3.22 -29.43
CA ARG A 547 21.66 -2.77 -29.21
C ARG A 547 21.79 -1.65 -28.18
N GLY A 548 22.99 -1.52 -27.61
CA GLY A 548 23.30 -0.50 -26.61
C GLY A 548 22.66 -0.79 -25.24
N PHE A 549 22.74 0.14 -24.29
CA PHE A 549 22.42 -0.18 -22.89
C PHE A 549 20.94 -0.44 -22.61
N ILE A 550 20.02 0.16 -23.37
CA ILE A 550 18.56 -0.10 -23.30
C ILE A 550 18.06 -1.10 -24.36
N HIS A 551 18.96 -1.66 -25.19
CA HIS A 551 18.61 -2.50 -26.33
C HIS A 551 17.64 -1.81 -27.30
N LEU A 552 18.08 -0.69 -27.91
CA LEU A 552 17.39 0.01 -28.98
C LEU A 552 17.04 -0.98 -30.12
N THR A 553 15.74 -1.13 -30.40
CA THR A 553 15.19 -2.18 -31.29
C THR A 553 14.16 -1.57 -32.24
N LEU A 554 13.97 -2.18 -33.42
CA LEU A 554 13.08 -1.79 -34.53
C LEU A 554 13.54 -0.54 -35.30
N GLN A 555 13.40 -0.58 -36.63
CA GLN A 555 13.83 0.47 -37.56
C GLN A 555 13.32 1.87 -37.18
N GLY A 556 12.08 1.99 -36.71
CA GLY A 556 11.49 3.27 -36.32
C GLY A 556 12.22 3.97 -35.17
N ASN A 557 12.81 3.22 -34.23
CA ASN A 557 13.59 3.81 -33.13
C ASN A 557 15.00 4.18 -33.60
N TYR A 558 15.63 3.36 -34.44
CA TYR A 558 16.93 3.70 -35.07
C TYR A 558 16.82 4.94 -35.96
N GLN A 559 15.73 5.10 -36.72
CA GLN A 559 15.49 6.29 -37.54
C GLN A 559 15.33 7.52 -36.67
N LYS A 560 14.45 7.51 -35.66
CA LYS A 560 14.24 8.66 -34.77
C LYS A 560 15.50 9.05 -33.98
N PHE A 561 16.31 8.07 -33.55
CA PHE A 561 17.59 8.37 -32.92
C PHE A 561 18.63 8.95 -33.91
N LYS A 562 18.64 8.50 -35.18
CA LYS A 562 19.43 9.15 -36.25
C LYS A 562 18.98 10.59 -36.48
N ASP A 563 17.68 10.84 -36.53
CA ASP A 563 17.09 12.16 -36.80
C ASP A 563 17.39 13.17 -35.67
N ASP A 564 17.47 12.69 -34.41
CA ASP A 564 17.83 13.46 -33.21
C ASP A 564 19.34 13.70 -33.07
N SER A 565 20.15 12.64 -33.25
CA SER A 565 21.60 12.67 -32.94
C SER A 565 22.52 12.90 -34.13
N GLY A 566 22.02 12.83 -35.36
CA GLY A 566 22.80 12.94 -36.60
C GLY A 566 23.61 11.70 -36.98
N TYR A 567 23.81 10.72 -36.07
CA TYR A 567 24.54 9.49 -36.39
C TYR A 567 23.75 8.58 -37.33
N ASP A 568 24.35 8.13 -38.44
CA ASP A 568 23.69 7.23 -39.40
C ASP A 568 23.64 5.76 -38.93
N VAL A 569 23.00 5.55 -37.77
CA VAL A 569 22.70 4.23 -37.21
C VAL A 569 21.65 3.45 -38.02
N VAL A 570 20.98 4.09 -38.98
CA VAL A 570 20.05 3.39 -39.88
C VAL A 570 20.83 2.62 -40.94
N LYS A 571 21.83 3.25 -41.56
CA LYS A 571 22.76 2.58 -42.47
C LYS A 571 23.73 1.65 -41.75
N ASN A 572 24.19 2.05 -40.56
CA ASN A 572 25.20 1.35 -39.77
C ASN A 572 24.71 1.01 -38.35
N PRO A 573 23.70 0.13 -38.16
CA PRO A 573 23.10 -0.12 -36.85
C PRO A 573 24.07 -0.69 -35.80
N LYS A 574 25.16 -1.32 -36.24
CA LYS A 574 26.24 -1.80 -35.35
C LYS A 574 26.93 -0.69 -34.56
N LEU A 575 26.85 0.57 -34.98
CA LEU A 575 27.39 1.69 -34.20
C LEU A 575 26.82 1.74 -32.77
N VAL A 576 25.57 1.28 -32.58
CA VAL A 576 24.90 1.25 -31.27
C VAL A 576 25.43 0.11 -30.36
N SER A 577 26.14 -0.89 -30.91
CA SER A 577 26.73 -2.02 -30.17
C SER A 577 28.26 -2.04 -30.14
N THR A 578 28.94 -1.23 -30.97
CA THR A 578 30.41 -1.13 -31.01
C THR A 578 30.95 0.22 -30.52
N ASN A 579 30.21 1.32 -30.68
CA ASN A 579 30.58 2.60 -30.08
C ASN A 579 29.81 2.81 -28.76
N ILE A 580 30.55 2.86 -27.65
CA ILE A 580 29.99 2.96 -26.30
C ILE A 580 29.37 4.34 -25.98
N GLU A 581 29.77 5.41 -26.67
CA GLU A 581 29.13 6.74 -26.57
C GLU A 581 27.76 6.72 -27.25
N ILE A 582 27.67 6.16 -28.47
CA ILE A 582 26.41 6.00 -29.21
C ILE A 582 25.46 5.05 -28.47
N ALA A 583 25.98 4.00 -27.82
CA ALA A 583 25.22 3.11 -26.95
C ALA A 583 24.62 3.81 -25.72
N ALA A 584 25.36 4.75 -25.13
CA ALA A 584 24.92 5.54 -23.99
C ALA A 584 23.87 6.59 -24.42
N MET A 585 24.18 7.37 -25.47
CA MET A 585 23.31 8.40 -26.03
C MET A 585 21.97 7.82 -26.50
N SER A 586 21.97 6.72 -27.27
CA SER A 586 20.73 6.06 -27.72
C SER A 586 19.85 5.58 -26.57
N SER A 587 20.46 5.17 -25.44
CA SER A 587 19.74 4.72 -24.25
C SER A 587 19.14 5.89 -23.47
N GLY A 588 19.88 6.99 -23.29
CA GLY A 588 19.36 8.23 -22.69
C GLY A 588 18.29 8.91 -23.57
N TRP A 589 18.51 8.92 -24.88
CA TRP A 589 17.54 9.36 -25.88
C TRP A 589 16.23 8.57 -25.76
N TYR A 590 16.30 7.23 -25.75
CA TYR A 590 15.11 6.42 -25.58
C TYR A 590 14.42 6.72 -24.23
N TRP A 591 15.20 6.81 -23.14
CA TRP A 591 14.68 7.14 -21.81
C TRP A 591 13.91 8.46 -21.74
N LYS A 592 14.32 9.47 -22.52
CA LYS A 592 13.74 10.82 -22.51
C LYS A 592 12.69 11.06 -23.61
N TYR A 593 12.83 10.42 -24.79
CA TYR A 593 12.13 10.79 -26.03
C TYR A 593 11.45 9.64 -26.80
N ASN A 594 11.39 8.41 -26.26
CA ASN A 594 10.67 7.31 -26.92
C ASN A 594 9.16 7.60 -27.17
N ASP A 595 8.52 6.80 -28.03
CA ASP A 595 7.10 6.92 -28.45
C ASP A 595 6.04 6.79 -27.33
N LYS A 596 6.43 6.56 -26.08
CA LYS A 596 5.57 6.55 -24.89
C LYS A 596 5.86 7.71 -23.94
N GLY A 597 6.90 8.48 -24.21
CA GLY A 597 7.31 9.67 -23.46
C GLY A 597 8.42 9.42 -22.43
N ASN A 598 8.85 10.54 -21.84
CA ASN A 598 9.90 10.64 -20.83
C ASN A 598 9.68 9.67 -19.65
N ILE A 599 10.69 8.85 -19.34
CA ILE A 599 10.64 7.84 -18.28
C ILE A 599 11.05 8.43 -16.91
N ASN A 600 11.75 9.58 -16.86
CA ASN A 600 12.19 10.21 -15.60
C ASN A 600 11.06 10.39 -14.56
N PRO A 601 9.83 10.88 -14.91
CA PRO A 601 8.73 11.04 -13.94
C PRO A 601 8.20 9.72 -13.35
N PHE A 602 8.56 8.56 -13.90
CA PHE A 602 8.26 7.26 -13.29
C PHE A 602 9.37 6.81 -12.34
N ALA A 603 10.63 7.18 -12.61
CA ALA A 603 11.74 6.99 -11.69
C ALA A 603 11.66 7.93 -10.47
N ASP A 604 11.25 9.18 -10.65
CA ASP A 604 11.07 10.14 -9.54
C ASP A 604 10.03 9.66 -8.52
N ARG A 605 9.00 8.92 -8.98
CA ARG A 605 7.99 8.26 -8.13
C ARG A 605 8.40 6.87 -7.62
N ASP A 606 9.66 6.47 -7.79
CA ASP A 606 10.19 5.13 -7.43
C ASP A 606 9.39 3.96 -8.06
N SER A 607 8.76 4.18 -9.22
CA SER A 607 7.93 3.16 -9.87
C SER A 607 8.79 2.20 -10.69
N ILE A 608 9.25 1.14 -10.04
CA ILE A 608 9.94 0.03 -10.71
C ILE A 608 9.01 -0.62 -11.75
N PHE A 609 7.70 -0.68 -11.48
CA PHE A 609 6.71 -1.20 -12.42
C PHE A 609 6.67 -0.38 -13.71
N ASP A 610 6.47 0.94 -13.61
CA ASP A 610 6.34 1.78 -14.79
C ASP A 610 7.67 1.92 -15.53
N THR A 611 8.79 2.14 -14.83
CA THR A 611 10.10 2.22 -15.50
C THR A 611 10.45 0.91 -16.22
N SER A 612 10.08 -0.25 -15.69
CA SER A 612 10.30 -1.53 -16.36
C SER A 612 9.35 -1.75 -17.55
N ARG A 613 8.07 -1.37 -17.43
CA ARG A 613 7.12 -1.51 -18.55
C ARG A 613 7.44 -0.55 -19.69
N MET A 614 7.85 0.68 -19.38
CA MET A 614 8.15 1.69 -20.40
C MET A 614 9.37 1.32 -21.27
N VAL A 615 10.36 0.61 -20.71
CA VAL A 615 11.49 0.07 -21.48
C VAL A 615 11.10 -1.20 -22.26
N ASN A 616 10.43 -2.17 -21.63
CA ASN A 616 10.27 -3.51 -22.21
C ASN A 616 8.90 -3.81 -22.84
N LYS A 617 7.80 -3.31 -22.26
CA LYS A 617 6.43 -3.64 -22.67
C LYS A 617 5.41 -2.58 -22.18
N PRO A 618 5.27 -1.44 -22.86
CA PRO A 618 4.56 -0.28 -22.32
C PRO A 618 3.10 -0.52 -21.92
N ASN A 619 2.44 -1.47 -22.60
CA ASN A 619 1.04 -1.85 -22.36
C ASN A 619 0.87 -2.91 -21.24
N ALA A 620 1.93 -3.26 -20.49
CA ALA A 620 1.84 -4.22 -19.39
C ALA A 620 0.97 -3.68 -18.25
N THR A 621 -0.01 -4.49 -17.82
CA THR A 621 -0.85 -4.24 -16.64
C THR A 621 -0.50 -5.13 -15.45
N LYS A 622 0.43 -6.07 -15.63
CA LYS A 622 0.91 -7.01 -14.59
C LYS A 622 2.42 -7.19 -14.71
N SER A 623 3.12 -7.20 -13.58
CA SER A 623 4.58 -7.35 -13.48
C SER A 623 5.12 -8.62 -14.16
N SER A 624 4.41 -9.74 -14.03
CA SER A 624 4.74 -11.02 -14.67
C SER A 624 4.73 -11.00 -16.21
N SER A 625 4.18 -9.95 -16.83
CA SER A 625 4.17 -9.79 -18.28
C SER A 625 5.39 -9.04 -18.84
N ILE A 626 6.26 -8.51 -17.97
CA ILE A 626 7.47 -7.73 -18.28
C ILE A 626 8.70 -8.66 -18.14
N ASN A 627 9.60 -8.67 -19.13
CA ASN A 627 10.76 -9.55 -19.12
C ASN A 627 11.70 -9.21 -17.94
N GLY A 628 12.12 -10.24 -17.20
CA GLY A 628 13.08 -10.13 -16.10
C GLY A 628 12.71 -9.15 -14.99
N TYR A 629 11.41 -8.90 -14.76
CA TYR A 629 10.95 -7.91 -13.78
C TYR A 629 11.62 -8.04 -12.40
N ASN A 630 11.77 -9.28 -11.90
CA ASN A 630 12.42 -9.55 -10.62
C ASN A 630 13.92 -9.17 -10.63
N GLN A 631 14.61 -9.31 -11.76
CA GLN A 631 16.00 -8.87 -11.91
C GLN A 631 16.10 -7.34 -11.86
N ARG A 632 15.19 -6.62 -12.53
CA ARG A 632 15.09 -5.16 -12.51
C ARG A 632 14.81 -4.64 -11.09
N VAL A 633 13.86 -5.25 -10.38
CA VAL A 633 13.55 -4.96 -8.96
C VAL A 633 14.76 -5.14 -8.06
N ASN A 634 15.45 -6.27 -8.17
CA ASN A 634 16.62 -6.55 -7.34
C ASN A 634 17.80 -5.63 -7.67
N ALA A 635 18.04 -5.32 -8.94
CA ALA A 635 19.07 -4.38 -9.38
C ALA A 635 18.81 -2.97 -8.84
N VAL A 636 17.59 -2.45 -8.99
CA VAL A 636 17.19 -1.14 -8.44
C VAL A 636 17.36 -1.10 -6.91
N ASN A 637 16.92 -2.13 -6.18
CA ASN A 637 17.04 -2.14 -4.71
C ASN A 637 18.50 -2.31 -4.23
N ALA A 638 19.35 -2.99 -4.99
CA ALA A 638 20.80 -3.03 -4.74
C ALA A 638 21.42 -1.64 -4.94
N LEU A 639 21.06 -0.94 -6.02
CA LEU A 639 21.51 0.43 -6.27
C LEU A 639 21.03 1.41 -5.19
N LYS A 640 19.76 1.35 -4.73
CA LYS A 640 19.30 2.13 -3.57
C LYS A 640 20.18 1.92 -2.34
N THR A 641 20.66 0.69 -2.12
CA THR A 641 21.56 0.36 -1.01
C THR A 641 22.94 0.99 -1.18
N VAL A 642 23.55 0.92 -2.37
CA VAL A 642 24.85 1.57 -2.68
C VAL A 642 24.76 3.10 -2.61
N PHE A 643 23.69 3.67 -3.17
CA PHE A 643 23.39 5.10 -3.13
C PHE A 643 22.95 5.58 -1.74
N GLN A 644 22.73 4.65 -0.79
CA GLN A 644 22.20 4.90 0.56
C GLN A 644 20.88 5.70 0.52
N TYR A 645 20.08 5.47 -0.52
CA TYR A 645 18.83 6.17 -0.78
C TYR A 645 17.67 5.54 0.01
N PRO A 646 16.81 6.34 0.67
CA PRO A 646 16.87 7.80 0.79
C PRO A 646 17.87 8.33 1.85
N GLN A 647 18.30 7.51 2.80
CA GLN A 647 18.81 7.98 4.10
C GLN A 647 20.01 8.94 4.10
N ASN A 648 21.03 8.73 3.28
CA ASN A 648 22.19 9.65 3.19
C ASN A 648 22.16 10.50 1.90
N CYS A 649 20.97 10.69 1.32
CA CYS A 649 20.77 11.61 0.20
C CYS A 649 20.65 13.06 0.67
N CYS A 650 21.66 13.88 0.39
CA CYS A 650 21.73 15.27 0.87
C CYS A 650 20.61 16.15 0.32
N ASN A 651 20.13 15.87 -0.90
CA ASN A 651 19.11 16.66 -1.58
C ASN A 651 17.67 16.33 -1.14
N LEU A 652 17.48 15.50 -0.10
CA LEU A 652 16.19 15.40 0.61
C LEU A 652 15.94 16.54 1.60
N ASN A 653 16.94 17.37 1.89
CA ASN A 653 16.82 18.52 2.79
C ASN A 653 17.42 19.82 2.25
N LYS A 654 17.79 19.88 0.96
CA LYS A 654 18.02 21.16 0.28
C LYS A 654 16.68 21.83 -0.04
N LYS A 655 16.15 22.52 0.97
CA LYS A 655 15.09 23.52 0.78
C LYS A 655 15.68 24.73 0.08
N GLU A 656 15.17 25.05 -1.11
CA GLU A 656 15.03 26.47 -1.42
C GLU A 656 13.92 27.05 -0.53
N LYS A 657 14.12 28.27 -0.05
CA LYS A 657 13.16 29.05 0.73
C LYS A 657 12.87 30.31 -0.07
N PRO A 658 11.61 30.70 -0.20
CA PRO A 658 11.06 31.51 0.89
C PRO A 658 9.62 31.15 1.33
N LYS A 659 9.44 31.13 2.66
CA LYS A 659 8.19 31.30 3.46
C LYS A 659 6.99 30.38 3.17
N GLU A 660 6.24 30.10 4.23
CA GLU A 660 4.92 29.45 4.11
C GLU A 660 3.95 30.38 3.38
N ASN A 661 3.56 30.02 2.16
CA ASN A 661 2.34 30.56 1.58
C ASN A 661 1.18 29.64 1.97
N LYS A 662 0.28 30.09 2.85
CA LYS A 662 -0.93 29.36 3.29
C LYS A 662 -1.96 29.12 2.17
N LEU A 663 -1.57 29.37 0.93
CA LEU A 663 -2.36 29.36 -0.30
C LEU A 663 -2.10 28.10 -1.14
N CYS A 664 -1.21 27.20 -0.70
CA CYS A 664 -0.84 25.98 -1.41
C CYS A 664 -1.76 24.79 -1.05
N PRO A 665 -2.47 24.17 -2.01
CA PRO A 665 -3.20 22.92 -1.78
C PRO A 665 -2.28 21.80 -1.31
N SER A 666 -2.70 21.08 -0.27
CA SER A 666 -1.87 20.05 0.37
C SER A 666 -1.53 18.89 -0.58
N GLY A 667 -0.26 18.49 -0.58
CA GLY A 667 0.26 17.43 -1.46
C GLY A 667 0.61 17.87 -2.88
N LEU A 668 0.61 19.18 -3.19
CA LEU A 668 1.17 19.69 -4.44
C LEU A 668 2.60 20.23 -4.22
N GLU A 669 3.61 19.39 -4.49
CA GLU A 669 5.01 19.81 -4.44
C GLU A 669 5.32 20.84 -5.54
N ASP A 670 6.19 21.82 -5.24
CA ASP A 670 6.52 22.97 -6.10
C ASP A 670 5.27 23.70 -6.63
N CYS A 671 4.54 24.43 -5.77
CA CYS A 671 3.34 25.13 -6.22
C CYS A 671 3.59 26.58 -6.67
N ILE A 672 3.12 26.89 -7.89
CA ILE A 672 2.95 28.25 -8.45
C ILE A 672 2.00 29.16 -7.65
N CYS A 673 1.36 28.65 -6.59
CA CYS A 673 0.54 29.35 -5.61
C CYS A 673 1.23 30.54 -4.89
N SER A 674 2.49 30.81 -5.20
CA SER A 674 3.28 31.90 -4.64
C SER A 674 2.73 33.27 -5.05
N ILE A 675 2.91 34.27 -4.17
CA ILE A 675 2.50 35.66 -4.44
C ILE A 675 3.32 36.25 -5.61
N ALA A 676 4.51 35.68 -5.88
CA ALA A 676 5.35 36.00 -7.03
C ALA A 676 5.77 34.72 -7.78
N PHE A 677 5.63 34.76 -9.10
CA PHE A 677 6.31 33.91 -10.07
C PHE A 677 6.93 34.83 -11.13
N ASP A 678 8.08 34.46 -11.69
CA ASP A 678 8.73 35.27 -12.70
C ASP A 678 7.95 35.21 -14.02
N VAL A 679 7.68 36.39 -14.61
CA VAL A 679 7.12 36.51 -15.95
C VAL A 679 8.15 37.18 -16.85
N LYS A 680 8.96 36.38 -17.54
CA LYS A 680 9.95 36.88 -18.50
C LYS A 680 9.38 36.84 -19.90
N ASN A 681 9.44 37.98 -20.60
CA ASN A 681 8.89 38.16 -21.96
C ASN A 681 7.41 37.74 -22.10
N GLY A 682 6.61 37.87 -21.04
CA GLY A 682 5.19 37.49 -21.03
C GLY A 682 4.90 35.99 -20.84
N PHE A 683 5.92 35.18 -20.55
CA PHE A 683 5.78 33.76 -20.18
C PHE A 683 6.17 33.53 -18.73
N ILE A 684 5.46 32.63 -18.07
CA ILE A 684 5.75 32.20 -16.70
C ILE A 684 6.99 31.30 -16.72
N GLU A 685 7.98 31.64 -15.90
CA GLU A 685 9.13 30.79 -15.60
C GLU A 685 8.89 30.08 -14.27
N HIS A 686 8.34 28.86 -14.33
CA HIS A 686 8.03 28.00 -13.19
C HIS A 686 8.03 26.54 -13.65
N ALA A 687 8.60 25.60 -12.89
CA ALA A 687 8.79 24.22 -13.37
C ALA A 687 7.46 23.50 -13.71
N ARG A 688 6.38 23.78 -12.97
CA ARG A 688 5.01 23.35 -13.29
C ARG A 688 4.36 23.93 -14.57
N VAL A 689 4.91 24.97 -15.20
CA VAL A 689 4.29 25.64 -16.36
C VAL A 689 5.10 25.39 -17.63
N MET A 690 4.58 24.52 -18.49
CA MET A 690 5.17 24.23 -19.79
C MET A 690 4.79 25.31 -20.81
N LYS A 691 5.76 25.93 -21.47
CA LYS A 691 5.51 26.88 -22.58
C LYS A 691 5.24 26.11 -23.89
N ASN A 692 4.05 26.27 -24.47
CA ASN A 692 3.69 25.75 -25.79
C ASN A 692 3.00 26.88 -26.58
N HIS A 693 3.80 27.87 -26.99
CA HIS A 693 3.30 29.13 -27.57
C HIS A 693 2.57 28.89 -28.90
N VAL A 694 1.28 29.24 -28.92
CA VAL A 694 0.38 29.18 -30.07
C VAL A 694 0.13 30.61 -30.56
N THR A 695 1.03 31.13 -31.39
CA THR A 695 0.93 32.52 -31.90
C THR A 695 -0.38 32.82 -32.63
N VAL A 696 -1.01 31.83 -33.29
CA VAL A 696 -2.23 32.04 -34.09
C VAL A 696 -3.49 32.37 -33.27
N ILE A 697 -3.49 32.18 -31.94
CA ILE A 697 -4.61 32.60 -31.07
C ILE A 697 -4.43 33.99 -30.46
N GLU A 698 -3.28 34.64 -30.71
CA GLU A 698 -2.94 35.97 -30.19
C GLU A 698 -3.36 37.07 -31.16
N HIS A 699 -4.15 38.06 -30.70
CA HIS A 699 -4.64 39.17 -31.51
C HIS A 699 -4.35 40.52 -30.84
N GLY A 700 -3.29 41.20 -31.30
CA GLY A 700 -2.86 42.47 -30.72
C GLY A 700 -2.30 42.32 -29.29
N ASN A 701 -2.12 43.46 -28.62
CA ASN A 701 -1.57 43.56 -27.26
C ASN A 701 -2.63 44.13 -26.32
N PHE A 702 -2.56 43.81 -25.02
CA PHE A 702 -3.23 44.63 -24.01
C PHE A 702 -2.62 46.05 -23.99
N LYS A 703 -3.43 47.08 -23.70
CA LYS A 703 -2.94 48.47 -23.62
C LYS A 703 -1.93 48.65 -22.47
N ASP A 704 -2.23 47.99 -21.35
CA ASP A 704 -1.35 47.71 -20.23
C ASP A 704 -1.76 46.32 -19.74
N SER A 705 -0.88 45.32 -19.80
CA SER A 705 -1.25 43.94 -19.46
C SER A 705 -1.56 43.75 -17.98
N LYS A 706 -1.09 44.60 -17.07
CA LYS A 706 -1.46 44.54 -15.66
C LYS A 706 -2.74 45.31 -15.35
N ALA A 707 -2.92 46.50 -15.91
CA ALA A 707 -4.10 47.34 -15.62
C ALA A 707 -5.34 47.01 -16.48
N SER A 708 -5.21 46.29 -17.61
CA SER A 708 -6.36 45.95 -18.46
C SER A 708 -7.14 44.73 -17.94
N ILE A 709 -6.50 43.81 -17.22
CA ILE A 709 -7.10 42.54 -16.80
C ILE A 709 -8.00 42.75 -15.57
N GLN A 710 -9.26 42.31 -15.69
CA GLN A 710 -10.32 42.50 -14.70
C GLN A 710 -10.92 41.17 -14.22
N LYS A 711 -10.73 40.08 -14.99
CA LYS A 711 -11.23 38.73 -14.66
C LYS A 711 -10.27 37.62 -15.09
N ILE A 712 -10.30 36.50 -14.37
CA ILE A 712 -9.82 35.20 -14.84
C ILE A 712 -11.04 34.37 -15.21
N VAL A 713 -11.09 33.87 -16.45
CA VAL A 713 -12.24 33.11 -16.96
C VAL A 713 -11.89 31.64 -17.09
N LEU A 714 -12.72 30.79 -16.48
CA LEU A 714 -12.59 29.34 -16.50
C LEU A 714 -13.39 28.74 -17.66
N HIS A 715 -12.77 27.79 -18.36
CA HIS A 715 -13.31 27.05 -19.51
C HIS A 715 -13.08 25.54 -19.33
N ARG A 716 -13.88 24.72 -20.00
CA ARG A 716 -13.74 23.25 -20.07
C ARG A 716 -13.76 22.83 -21.53
N THR A 717 -12.80 22.00 -21.92
CA THR A 717 -12.71 21.50 -23.28
C THR A 717 -13.89 20.59 -23.62
N ALA A 718 -14.29 20.52 -24.89
CA ALA A 718 -15.14 19.46 -25.40
C ALA A 718 -14.34 18.20 -25.82
N GLY A 719 -13.24 17.85 -25.14
CA GLY A 719 -12.27 16.86 -25.65
C GLY A 719 -11.23 16.34 -24.65
N GLY A 720 -10.80 15.10 -24.86
CA GLY A 720 -10.15 14.30 -23.80
C GLY A 720 -8.68 14.58 -23.48
N THR A 721 -7.92 15.36 -24.27
CA THR A 721 -6.46 15.53 -24.08
C THR A 721 -5.97 16.96 -24.34
N THR A 722 -4.89 17.35 -23.64
CA THR A 722 -4.20 18.64 -23.80
C THR A 722 -3.75 18.88 -25.24
N GLN A 723 -3.21 17.86 -25.90
CA GLN A 723 -2.74 17.98 -27.28
C GLN A 723 -3.90 18.14 -28.28
N ALA A 724 -5.06 17.50 -28.05
CA ALA A 724 -6.23 17.72 -28.88
C ALA A 724 -6.75 19.16 -28.77
N CYS A 725 -6.77 19.72 -27.56
CA CYS A 725 -7.09 21.13 -27.32
C CYS A 725 -6.12 22.08 -28.05
N ILE A 726 -4.81 21.87 -27.90
CA ILE A 726 -3.78 22.71 -28.54
C ILE A 726 -3.82 22.56 -30.08
N ASN A 727 -4.16 21.39 -30.60
CA ASN A 727 -4.37 21.18 -32.04
C ASN A 727 -5.62 21.90 -32.54
N ALA A 728 -6.70 21.96 -31.75
CA ALA A 728 -7.90 22.73 -32.07
C ALA A 728 -7.62 24.25 -32.10
N PHE A 729 -6.83 24.76 -31.14
CA PHE A 729 -6.36 26.15 -31.14
C PHE A 729 -5.50 26.47 -32.37
N LYS A 730 -4.60 25.55 -32.77
CA LYS A 730 -3.75 25.68 -33.97
C LYS A 730 -4.51 25.54 -35.29
N GLY A 731 -5.61 24.78 -35.31
CA GLY A 731 -6.45 24.58 -36.50
C GLY A 731 -7.57 25.61 -36.69
N GLY A 732 -8.01 26.25 -35.60
CA GLY A 732 -9.16 27.17 -35.59
C GLY A 732 -10.47 26.51 -36.00
N ARG A 733 -11.45 27.32 -36.42
CA ARG A 733 -12.76 26.87 -36.93
C ARG A 733 -13.02 27.50 -38.30
N LYS A 734 -13.50 26.71 -39.26
CA LYS A 734 -13.96 27.25 -40.56
C LYS A 734 -15.15 28.19 -40.36
N ASN A 735 -15.05 29.40 -40.91
CA ASN A 735 -16.07 30.44 -40.80
C ASN A 735 -17.00 30.47 -42.03
N LYS A 736 -18.11 31.23 -41.95
CA LYS A 736 -19.12 31.31 -43.02
C LYS A 736 -18.60 31.90 -44.34
N LYS A 737 -17.41 32.50 -44.36
CA LYS A 737 -16.74 33.06 -45.55
C LYS A 737 -15.63 32.14 -46.09
N GLY A 738 -15.49 30.92 -45.56
CA GLY A 738 -14.46 29.95 -45.96
C GLY A 738 -13.08 30.15 -45.31
N GLY A 739 -12.89 31.22 -44.54
CA GLY A 739 -11.68 31.46 -43.75
C GLY A 739 -11.62 30.64 -42.46
N ILE A 740 -10.58 30.84 -41.67
CA ILE A 740 -10.37 30.20 -40.36
C ILE A 740 -10.45 31.27 -39.26
N ASP A 741 -11.37 31.10 -38.32
CA ASP A 741 -11.44 31.86 -37.08
C ASP A 741 -10.62 31.11 -36.02
N TYR A 742 -9.52 31.70 -35.55
CA TYR A 742 -8.70 31.14 -34.47
C TYR A 742 -9.29 31.50 -33.09
N TYR A 743 -9.22 30.55 -32.16
CA TYR A 743 -9.72 30.69 -30.80
C TYR A 743 -8.85 29.89 -29.83
N GLY A 744 -8.73 30.37 -28.58
CA GLY A 744 -7.99 29.67 -27.54
C GLY A 744 -7.68 30.53 -26.33
N THR A 745 -7.33 29.87 -25.24
CA THR A 745 -7.01 30.44 -23.93
C THR A 745 -5.52 30.77 -23.77
N HIS A 746 -5.17 31.47 -22.69
CA HIS A 746 -3.77 31.72 -22.34
C HIS A 746 -3.11 30.48 -21.70
N PHE A 747 -3.91 29.63 -21.03
CA PHE A 747 -3.48 28.39 -20.40
C PHE A 747 -4.39 27.21 -20.72
N VAL A 748 -3.82 26.00 -20.74
CA VAL A 748 -4.53 24.71 -20.79
C VAL A 748 -4.00 23.81 -19.67
N VAL A 749 -4.87 23.15 -18.90
CA VAL A 749 -4.49 22.23 -17.81
C VAL A 749 -4.92 20.79 -18.12
N GLY A 750 -3.95 19.89 -18.23
CA GLY A 750 -4.13 18.47 -18.56
C GLY A 750 -4.78 17.64 -17.43
N LYS A 751 -5.16 16.39 -17.70
CA LYS A 751 -5.81 15.49 -16.71
C LYS A 751 -4.86 15.04 -15.57
N ASP A 752 -3.57 15.11 -15.85
CA ASP A 752 -2.41 15.01 -14.95
C ASP A 752 -2.13 16.28 -14.13
N GLY A 753 -2.99 17.31 -14.25
CA GLY A 753 -2.76 18.61 -13.63
C GLY A 753 -1.58 19.39 -14.24
N ALA A 754 -1.03 18.99 -15.38
CA ALA A 754 0.08 19.68 -16.02
C ALA A 754 -0.40 21.00 -16.63
N ILE A 755 0.21 22.12 -16.23
CA ILE A 755 -0.16 23.46 -16.73
C ILE A 755 0.65 23.75 -17.99
N THR A 756 -0.04 24.10 -19.07
CA THR A 756 0.58 24.53 -20.34
C THR A 756 0.19 25.97 -20.63
N GLN A 757 1.15 26.88 -20.75
CA GLN A 757 0.91 28.25 -21.22
C GLN A 757 0.92 28.27 -22.75
N THR A 758 -0.23 28.62 -23.34
CA THR A 758 -0.47 28.65 -24.79
C THR A 758 -0.33 30.04 -25.40
N ALA A 759 -0.54 31.12 -24.64
CA ALA A 759 -0.35 32.49 -25.12
C ALA A 759 0.41 33.38 -24.12
N ASN A 760 1.05 34.40 -24.65
CA ASN A 760 1.81 35.41 -23.94
C ASN A 760 0.89 36.33 -23.10
N LEU A 761 1.24 36.61 -21.84
CA LEU A 761 0.41 37.43 -20.93
C LEU A 761 0.28 38.91 -21.33
N SER A 762 1.03 39.38 -22.33
CA SER A 762 0.87 40.71 -22.95
C SER A 762 0.00 40.72 -24.20
N LYS A 763 -0.50 39.55 -24.65
CA LYS A 763 -1.31 39.35 -25.86
C LYS A 763 -2.75 39.01 -25.52
N ILE A 764 -3.68 39.60 -26.26
CA ILE A 764 -5.10 39.25 -26.15
C ILE A 764 -5.32 37.90 -26.86
N THR A 765 -6.15 37.01 -26.31
CA THR A 765 -6.60 35.79 -27.02
C THR A 765 -8.10 35.82 -27.33
N TRP A 766 -8.55 35.04 -28.31
CA TRP A 766 -9.98 34.86 -28.60
C TRP A 766 -10.54 33.72 -27.74
N HIS A 767 -10.98 34.03 -26.52
CA HIS A 767 -11.49 33.03 -25.56
C HIS A 767 -12.86 33.34 -24.97
N CYS A 768 -13.26 34.60 -24.81
CA CYS A 768 -14.55 35.01 -24.25
C CYS A 768 -15.05 36.30 -24.92
N ALA A 769 -16.18 36.23 -25.63
CA ALA A 769 -16.72 37.36 -26.38
C ALA A 769 -17.05 38.55 -25.45
N GLY A 770 -16.70 39.77 -25.87
CA GLY A 770 -16.84 40.99 -25.06
C GLY A 770 -15.80 41.16 -23.94
N TRP A 771 -15.14 40.08 -23.50
CA TRP A 771 -14.21 40.10 -22.36
C TRP A 771 -12.74 39.91 -22.71
N ASN A 772 -12.40 39.35 -23.88
CA ASN A 772 -11.02 39.10 -24.35
C ASN A 772 -9.98 40.16 -23.92
N SER A 773 -10.23 41.45 -24.21
CA SER A 773 -9.31 42.56 -23.92
C SER A 773 -9.20 42.95 -22.43
N LYS A 774 -9.90 42.24 -21.55
CA LYS A 774 -10.02 42.46 -20.11
C LYS A 774 -9.86 41.18 -19.28
N SER A 775 -9.47 40.06 -19.87
CA SER A 775 -9.41 38.79 -19.14
C SER A 775 -8.34 37.82 -19.62
N VAL A 776 -7.97 36.91 -18.72
CA VAL A 776 -7.10 35.76 -19.00
C VAL A 776 -7.93 34.49 -18.92
N GLY A 777 -7.88 33.66 -19.98
CA GLY A 777 -8.59 32.38 -20.03
C GLY A 777 -7.74 31.21 -19.54
N ILE A 778 -8.34 30.31 -18.76
CA ILE A 778 -7.80 28.99 -18.38
C ILE A 778 -8.74 27.90 -18.89
N GLU A 779 -8.22 27.01 -19.72
CA GLU A 779 -8.93 25.87 -20.30
C GLU A 779 -8.57 24.57 -19.55
N VAL A 780 -9.55 23.73 -19.20
CA VAL A 780 -9.29 22.55 -18.37
C VAL A 780 -9.80 21.27 -19.06
N VAL A 781 -8.88 20.33 -19.31
CA VAL A 781 -9.11 19.16 -20.18
C VAL A 781 -10.10 18.16 -19.57
N GLY A 782 -11.14 17.80 -20.32
CA GLY A 782 -12.21 16.88 -19.94
C GLY A 782 -13.22 16.72 -21.08
N PHE A 783 -14.12 15.74 -20.98
CA PHE A 783 -15.19 15.55 -21.94
C PHE A 783 -16.48 16.30 -21.55
N ALA A 784 -17.17 16.86 -22.54
CA ALA A 784 -18.60 17.13 -22.43
C ALA A 784 -19.38 15.81 -22.47
N LEU A 785 -20.47 15.67 -21.73
CA LEU A 785 -21.20 14.41 -21.54
C LEU A 785 -22.64 14.49 -22.06
N ASP A 786 -23.11 13.38 -22.66
CA ASP A 786 -24.49 13.19 -23.08
C ASP A 786 -25.41 12.72 -21.92
N LYS A 787 -26.71 12.58 -22.20
CA LYS A 787 -27.73 12.07 -21.26
C LYS A 787 -27.46 10.67 -20.69
N ASN A 788 -26.48 9.94 -21.21
CA ASN A 788 -26.08 8.60 -20.79
C ASN A 788 -24.71 8.60 -20.07
N GLY A 789 -24.12 9.78 -19.82
CA GLY A 789 -22.78 9.93 -19.23
C GLY A 789 -21.62 9.62 -20.18
N LYS A 790 -21.86 9.58 -21.50
CA LYS A 790 -20.84 9.30 -22.52
C LYS A 790 -20.27 10.59 -23.11
N PRO A 791 -18.98 10.62 -23.50
CA PRO A 791 -18.39 11.74 -24.23
C PRO A 791 -19.19 12.15 -25.48
N THR A 792 -19.47 13.44 -25.63
CA THR A 792 -20.12 14.04 -26.80
C THR A 792 -19.39 15.29 -27.29
N LEU A 793 -19.65 15.69 -28.54
CA LEU A 793 -19.26 16.97 -29.12
C LEU A 793 -20.39 18.01 -29.09
N GLY A 794 -21.52 17.69 -28.44
CA GLY A 794 -22.63 18.62 -28.19
C GLY A 794 -23.54 18.91 -29.38
N THR A 795 -23.43 18.17 -30.50
CA THR A 795 -24.17 18.43 -31.74
C THR A 795 -25.69 18.56 -31.51
N PRO A 796 -26.28 19.76 -31.73
CA PRO A 796 -27.70 19.98 -31.51
C PRO A 796 -28.58 19.01 -32.30
N GLY A 797 -29.61 18.46 -31.65
CA GLY A 797 -30.53 17.49 -32.26
C GLY A 797 -30.01 16.04 -32.34
N GLN A 798 -28.74 15.76 -32.00
CA GLN A 798 -28.20 14.39 -31.97
C GLN A 798 -27.81 13.95 -30.55
N ASN A 799 -26.76 14.56 -29.98
CA ASN A 799 -26.24 14.22 -28.65
C ASN A 799 -25.87 15.51 -27.90
N PRO A 800 -26.85 16.25 -27.37
CA PRO A 800 -26.61 17.51 -26.66
C PRO A 800 -25.77 17.28 -25.39
N VAL A 801 -25.05 18.33 -24.98
CA VAL A 801 -24.36 18.36 -23.68
C VAL A 801 -25.42 18.43 -22.57
N VAL A 802 -25.29 17.60 -21.54
CA VAL A 802 -26.11 17.68 -20.32
C VAL A 802 -25.27 17.94 -19.05
N GLY A 803 -23.95 17.89 -19.20
CA GLY A 803 -23.00 17.97 -18.10
C GLY A 803 -21.57 17.71 -18.60
N TRP A 804 -20.63 17.65 -17.67
CA TRP A 804 -19.21 17.62 -17.95
C TRP A 804 -18.49 16.59 -17.08
N GLU A 805 -17.38 16.06 -17.58
CA GLU A 805 -16.49 15.19 -16.82
C GLU A 805 -15.90 15.93 -15.62
N ASN A 806 -15.95 15.31 -14.43
CA ASN A 806 -15.33 15.82 -13.21
C ASN A 806 -13.81 16.06 -13.40
N LEU A 807 -13.25 16.99 -12.64
CA LEU A 807 -11.80 17.21 -12.60
C LEU A 807 -11.13 16.12 -11.77
N THR A 808 -9.89 15.76 -12.12
CA THR A 808 -9.01 14.99 -11.22
C THR A 808 -8.58 15.85 -10.03
N GLU A 809 -8.11 15.22 -8.95
CA GLU A 809 -7.57 15.98 -7.80
C GLU A 809 -6.35 16.82 -8.21
N GLU A 810 -5.50 16.28 -9.11
CA GLU A 810 -4.35 17.00 -9.68
C GLU A 810 -4.79 18.20 -10.53
N GLN A 811 -5.85 18.08 -11.33
CA GLN A 811 -6.47 19.20 -12.04
C GLN A 811 -7.01 20.26 -11.09
N ALA A 812 -7.86 19.85 -10.13
CA ALA A 812 -8.50 20.78 -9.21
C ALA A 812 -7.47 21.58 -8.41
N LYS A 813 -6.39 20.92 -7.95
CA LYS A 813 -5.25 21.60 -7.34
C LYS A 813 -4.58 22.53 -8.35
N SER A 814 -3.99 22.04 -9.44
CA SER A 814 -3.22 22.88 -10.37
C SER A 814 -4.00 24.07 -10.94
N VAL A 815 -5.32 23.96 -11.16
CA VAL A 815 -6.16 25.10 -11.57
C VAL A 815 -6.32 26.10 -10.42
N ALA A 816 -6.63 25.67 -9.19
CA ALA A 816 -6.69 26.57 -8.04
C ALA A 816 -5.36 27.33 -7.83
N CYS A 817 -4.24 26.63 -8.03
CA CYS A 817 -2.89 27.16 -7.93
C CYS A 817 -2.64 28.27 -8.97
N LEU A 818 -2.92 27.97 -10.24
CA LEU A 818 -2.78 28.90 -11.36
C LEU A 818 -3.71 30.12 -11.21
N VAL A 819 -4.94 29.91 -10.72
CA VAL A 819 -5.89 30.99 -10.44
C VAL A 819 -5.35 31.92 -9.35
N MET A 820 -4.92 31.38 -8.19
CA MET A 820 -4.39 32.22 -7.11
C MET A 820 -3.09 32.96 -7.52
N ALA A 821 -2.27 32.32 -8.34
CA ALA A 821 -1.10 32.95 -8.94
C ALA A 821 -1.49 34.16 -9.81
N LEU A 822 -2.35 33.95 -10.82
CA LEU A 822 -2.78 35.00 -11.74
C LEU A 822 -3.53 36.13 -11.02
N LEU A 823 -4.35 35.82 -9.99
CA LEU A 823 -4.97 36.83 -9.13
C LEU A 823 -3.91 37.73 -8.49
N SER A 824 -2.83 37.15 -7.93
CA SER A 824 -1.72 37.92 -7.35
C SER A 824 -1.03 38.80 -8.40
N TYR A 825 -0.68 38.22 -9.56
CA TYR A 825 0.09 38.90 -10.61
C TYR A 825 -0.63 40.14 -11.21
N TYR A 826 -1.95 40.06 -11.31
CA TYR A 826 -2.84 41.14 -11.76
C TYR A 826 -3.45 41.96 -10.62
N SER A 827 -3.09 41.69 -9.36
CA SER A 827 -3.63 42.36 -8.17
C SER A 827 -5.16 42.33 -8.06
N LEU A 828 -5.75 41.19 -8.41
CA LEU A 828 -7.19 40.91 -8.37
C LEU A 828 -7.59 40.09 -7.13
N ASP A 829 -8.82 40.26 -6.66
CA ASP A 829 -9.39 39.46 -5.57
C ASP A 829 -10.20 38.25 -6.07
N LYS A 830 -10.58 37.35 -5.16
CA LYS A 830 -11.27 36.09 -5.49
C LYS A 830 -12.63 36.27 -6.21
N SER A 831 -13.30 37.43 -6.10
CA SER A 831 -14.52 37.74 -6.87
C SER A 831 -14.28 38.00 -8.36
N LYS A 832 -13.02 38.03 -8.80
CA LYS A 832 -12.63 38.23 -10.20
C LYS A 832 -12.41 36.92 -10.96
N ILE A 833 -12.60 35.78 -10.29
CA ILE A 833 -12.73 34.47 -10.93
C ILE A 833 -14.16 34.38 -11.50
N ASP A 834 -14.31 33.95 -12.76
CA ASP A 834 -15.61 33.76 -13.37
C ASP A 834 -15.64 32.59 -14.36
N CYS A 835 -16.85 32.20 -14.77
CA CYS A 835 -17.10 31.11 -15.71
C CYS A 835 -17.51 31.69 -17.07
N HIS A 836 -17.14 31.04 -18.18
CA HIS A 836 -17.44 31.55 -19.53
C HIS A 836 -18.94 31.82 -19.73
N GLU A 837 -19.78 30.89 -19.29
CA GLU A 837 -21.24 30.92 -19.41
C GLU A 837 -21.93 32.04 -18.61
N HIS A 838 -21.22 32.71 -17.69
CA HIS A 838 -21.72 33.90 -16.99
C HIS A 838 -21.42 35.21 -17.75
N LEU A 839 -20.46 35.17 -18.68
CA LEU A 839 -19.90 36.36 -19.35
C LEU A 839 -20.30 36.48 -20.82
N ALA A 840 -20.49 35.35 -21.50
CA ALA A 840 -20.89 35.26 -22.90
C ALA A 840 -21.72 33.99 -23.15
N ALA A 841 -22.46 33.96 -24.25
CA ALA A 841 -23.30 32.80 -24.62
C ALA A 841 -22.43 31.54 -24.84
N LYS A 842 -22.64 30.55 -23.98
CA LYS A 842 -21.85 29.31 -23.93
C LYS A 842 -22.68 28.16 -23.34
N GLU A 843 -22.21 26.93 -23.49
CA GLU A 843 -22.82 25.74 -22.89
C GLU A 843 -22.80 25.82 -21.36
N ALA A 844 -23.90 25.48 -20.72
CA ALA A 844 -24.04 25.60 -19.27
C ALA A 844 -23.12 24.62 -18.53
N GLY A 845 -22.49 25.08 -17.44
CA GLY A 845 -21.66 24.25 -16.58
C GLY A 845 -20.18 24.15 -16.99
N GLU A 846 -19.79 24.73 -18.13
CA GLU A 846 -18.43 24.68 -18.68
C GLU A 846 -17.39 25.19 -17.68
N GLY A 847 -17.40 26.50 -17.35
CA GLY A 847 -16.53 27.03 -16.30
C GLY A 847 -17.02 26.63 -14.90
N GLN A 848 -18.32 26.45 -14.71
CA GLN A 848 -18.90 26.25 -13.37
C GLN A 848 -18.53 24.90 -12.74
N ILE A 849 -18.26 23.84 -13.52
CA ILE A 849 -17.69 22.58 -12.97
C ILE A 849 -16.24 22.77 -12.50
N VAL A 850 -15.46 23.57 -13.22
CA VAL A 850 -14.08 23.91 -12.85
C VAL A 850 -14.09 24.72 -11.55
N TYR A 851 -14.91 25.78 -11.47
CA TYR A 851 -15.05 26.59 -10.26
C TYR A 851 -15.48 25.74 -9.05
N ASN A 852 -16.44 24.83 -9.25
CA ASN A 852 -16.93 23.93 -8.19
C ASN A 852 -15.87 22.96 -7.66
N ALA A 853 -14.92 22.54 -8.50
CA ALA A 853 -13.81 21.68 -8.08
C ALA A 853 -12.68 22.46 -7.37
N ILE A 854 -12.50 23.76 -7.68
CA ILE A 854 -11.42 24.56 -7.09
C ILE A 854 -11.82 25.34 -5.83
N LYS A 855 -13.10 25.70 -5.65
CA LYS A 855 -13.59 26.59 -4.58
C LYS A 855 -13.14 26.25 -3.16
N ASP A 856 -12.96 24.96 -2.85
CA ASP A 856 -12.54 24.51 -1.52
C ASP A 856 -11.02 24.64 -1.30
N TYR A 857 -10.23 24.66 -2.39
CA TYR A 857 -8.81 25.02 -2.39
C TYR A 857 -8.58 26.54 -2.46
N LEU A 858 -9.62 27.33 -2.75
CA LEU A 858 -9.61 28.79 -2.81
C LEU A 858 -10.05 29.46 -1.49
N LYS A 859 -10.10 28.75 -0.38
CA LYS A 859 -10.53 29.29 0.93
C LYS A 859 -9.40 29.99 1.66
#